data_AF-A0A3C0T6Q4-F1
#
_entry.id   AF-A0A3C0T6Q4-F1
#
_cell.length_a   1.000
_cell.length_b   1.000
_cell.length_c   1.000
_cell.angle_alpha   90.00
_cell.angle_beta   90.00
_cell.angle_gamma   90.00
#
_symmetry.space_group_name_H-M   'P 1'
#
loop_
_entity.id
_entity.type
_entity.pdbx_description
1 polymer ?
#
loop_
_entity_poly.entity_id
_entity_poly.type
_entity_poly.pdbx_seq_one_letter_code
_entity_poly.pdbx_strand_id
1 'polypeptide(L)'
;MKSFLQNTALVAGIVLLASCGGGGGPSTIPVPPFEDPPVSGVNGQVIKGPVEGATISVSDSSGAAIATSETETTDAAGSYSASFTVPAIEAGINTPIVVNAEGGDIVCDYDVNGMGCPVSEGVWAAVGDTFPAPEGMVLSGISTVVAGDDEETVAVSINIATTFVAVLVEEAAAGGTISDDMVATAEAQVLGLAQIVTGADLSGVELRTQELPDLSAATSAELTAQNVALALFGSSLIGQVDVADPELANIDLVIGDIFAGLSTTPSGDIQAIGTVLARMAASVSVGATGIQSQFDEAGVEAPAFLANIESNSAGSSELFALSGDNPITISAPAVPGSGEPLDQTKEFVATLSSVIDAALVTTGAENFGGTQKGVTEVFADELDAVGQLSSGVATKAFSQILDAIDTASSLTAGGSIAMSGDVTGTLSRSEDELTDSLADVISTAAEGDIEVTITIPTGSHFENGTSASLTGIGIHMTTSQAGALLQTFHGDISMSFVEENDDLGLNAATFDGSITTEAAEGTFAVNADLSNITGTTEQNIGTKDVEADYTATFSFADLVISMNGKIYENNQSFAVTAGGNTIWGTVSREGDIDTDTLTDMTTTLTLILDLSENGELVSGNFTVAGEETATMDDQGVVYYSDGSIQSLPAAIF
;
A
#
# COMPACT_ATOMS: atom_id res chain seq x y z
N MET A 1 -15.68 7.21 -8.41
CA MET A 1 -15.07 8.31 -7.65
C MET A 1 -15.97 9.53 -7.52
N LYS A 2 -16.62 10.05 -8.58
CA LYS A 2 -17.73 11.03 -8.46
C LYS A 2 -18.77 10.83 -7.33
N SER A 3 -18.95 9.61 -6.78
CA SER A 3 -19.81 9.30 -5.62
C SER A 3 -19.08 8.91 -4.32
N PHE A 4 -17.75 8.82 -4.33
CA PHE A 4 -16.92 8.41 -3.19
C PHE A 4 -16.72 9.59 -2.23
N LEU A 5 -16.21 10.71 -2.77
CA LEU A 5 -16.03 11.96 -2.05
C LEU A 5 -17.31 12.81 -1.95
N GLN A 6 -18.43 12.32 -2.52
CA GLN A 6 -19.82 12.76 -2.29
C GLN A 6 -20.32 12.71 -0.84
N ASN A 7 -19.44 12.31 0.07
CA ASN A 7 -19.78 11.98 1.43
C ASN A 7 -18.99 12.79 2.44
N THR A 8 -17.69 13.05 2.22
CA THR A 8 -16.81 13.71 3.21
C THR A 8 -17.31 15.13 3.58
N ALA A 9 -17.87 15.90 2.63
CA ALA A 9 -18.45 17.23 2.91
C ALA A 9 -19.90 17.20 3.44
N LEU A 10 -20.68 16.15 3.15
CA LEU A 10 -21.91 15.88 3.92
C LEU A 10 -21.53 15.49 5.36
N VAL A 11 -20.41 14.78 5.50
CA VAL A 11 -19.92 14.23 6.76
C VAL A 11 -19.28 15.30 7.67
N ALA A 12 -18.67 16.34 7.12
CA ALA A 12 -18.24 17.50 7.91
C ALA A 12 -19.42 18.22 8.59
N GLY A 13 -20.63 18.15 7.99
CA GLY A 13 -21.89 18.59 8.60
C GLY A 13 -22.62 17.49 9.38
N ILE A 14 -22.05 16.29 9.43
CA ILE A 14 -22.29 15.27 10.43
C ILE A 14 -21.38 15.69 11.61
N VAL A 15 -20.63 14.86 12.33
CA VAL A 15 -19.48 15.42 13.09
C VAL A 15 -19.42 14.85 14.55
N LEU A 16 -18.98 15.54 15.62
CA LEU A 16 -18.66 15.09 17.05
C LEU A 16 -18.87 13.59 17.51
N LEU A 17 -17.84 13.00 18.14
CA LEU A 17 -17.89 11.95 19.19
C LEU A 17 -18.34 10.48 18.91
N ALA A 18 -17.35 9.63 18.58
CA ALA A 18 -16.64 8.67 19.48
C ALA A 18 -17.30 7.39 20.12
N SER A 19 -16.86 6.20 19.64
CA SER A 19 -16.00 5.13 20.28
C SER A 19 -16.21 4.68 21.78
N CYS A 20 -15.79 3.51 22.35
CA CYS A 20 -14.94 2.35 21.97
C CYS A 20 -15.02 1.17 23.03
N GLY A 21 -14.56 -0.06 22.66
CA GLY A 21 -13.89 -1.07 23.55
C GLY A 21 -14.75 -2.14 24.27
N GLY A 22 -14.29 -3.36 24.65
CA GLY A 22 -13.00 -4.12 24.58
C GLY A 22 -13.01 -5.27 25.65
N GLY A 23 -12.18 -6.32 25.73
CA GLY A 23 -11.06 -6.89 24.94
C GLY A 23 -10.31 -8.03 25.70
N GLY A 24 -9.62 -8.98 25.02
CA GLY A 24 -8.75 -10.04 25.61
C GLY A 24 -9.37 -11.45 25.80
N GLY A 25 -8.64 -12.58 25.81
CA GLY A 25 -7.19 -12.86 25.73
C GLY A 25 -6.86 -14.38 25.67
N PRO A 26 -5.58 -14.81 25.57
CA PRO A 26 -5.19 -16.13 25.01
C PRO A 26 -4.55 -17.14 25.99
N SER A 27 -4.21 -18.36 25.53
CA SER A 27 -2.86 -18.96 25.66
C SER A 27 -2.76 -20.43 25.16
N THR A 28 -1.52 -20.79 24.78
CA THR A 28 -1.03 -22.07 24.22
C THR A 28 -0.50 -23.02 25.33
N ILE A 29 -0.02 -24.23 24.96
CA ILE A 29 1.21 -24.86 25.51
C ILE A 29 1.64 -26.14 24.73
N PRO A 30 2.93 -26.52 24.65
CA PRO A 30 3.49 -27.45 23.64
C PRO A 30 4.03 -28.80 24.20
N VAL A 31 4.61 -29.66 23.33
CA VAL A 31 5.35 -30.91 23.66
C VAL A 31 6.56 -31.09 22.68
N PRO A 32 7.72 -31.68 23.08
CA PRO A 32 9.05 -31.46 22.43
C PRO A 32 9.60 -32.65 21.59
N PRO A 33 10.81 -32.55 20.97
CA PRO A 33 11.31 -33.46 19.92
C PRO A 33 12.33 -34.54 20.38
N PHE A 34 12.91 -35.27 19.42
CA PHE A 34 14.08 -36.15 19.53
C PHE A 34 15.10 -35.80 18.42
N GLU A 35 16.40 -35.89 18.70
CA GLU A 35 17.52 -35.73 17.75
C GLU A 35 18.10 -37.09 17.33
N ASP A 36 18.68 -37.18 16.12
CA ASP A 36 19.42 -38.33 15.56
C ASP A 36 20.92 -37.91 15.34
N PRO A 37 21.81 -38.67 14.66
CA PRO A 37 23.27 -38.45 14.70
C PRO A 37 23.91 -37.72 13.47
N PRO A 38 24.91 -36.85 13.67
CA PRO A 38 25.36 -35.82 12.72
C PRO A 38 25.58 -36.18 11.25
N VAL A 39 24.89 -35.44 10.39
CA VAL A 39 25.12 -35.30 8.96
C VAL A 39 25.36 -33.81 8.64
N SER A 40 26.62 -33.40 8.53
CA SER A 40 27.00 -32.04 8.12
C SER A 40 26.98 -31.92 6.60
N GLY A 41 26.29 -30.92 6.06
CA GLY A 41 26.05 -30.76 4.62
C GLY A 41 25.30 -29.47 4.27
N VAL A 42 24.88 -29.36 3.01
CA VAL A 42 23.95 -28.32 2.54
C VAL A 42 22.70 -28.95 1.97
N ASN A 43 21.56 -28.28 2.11
CA ASN A 43 20.32 -28.63 1.45
C ASN A 43 19.66 -27.35 0.92
N GLY A 44 18.65 -27.47 0.07
CA GLY A 44 17.94 -26.32 -0.44
C GLY A 44 17.15 -26.65 -1.70
N GLN A 45 16.81 -25.60 -2.44
CA GLN A 45 16.03 -25.69 -3.66
C GLN A 45 16.65 -24.80 -4.74
N VAL A 46 16.63 -25.30 -5.98
CA VAL A 46 16.93 -24.52 -7.18
C VAL A 46 15.61 -23.96 -7.70
N ILE A 47 15.44 -22.63 -7.61
CA ILE A 47 14.17 -21.94 -7.88
C ILE A 47 14.33 -20.94 -9.03
N LYS A 48 13.72 -21.31 -10.15
CA LYS A 48 13.44 -20.54 -11.36
C LYS A 48 12.23 -21.23 -12.04
N GLY A 49 11.20 -21.47 -11.24
CA GLY A 49 10.42 -22.73 -11.28
C GLY A 49 11.24 -23.94 -10.79
N PRO A 50 10.61 -25.10 -10.53
CA PRO A 50 11.33 -26.36 -10.27
C PRO A 50 12.35 -26.68 -11.36
N VAL A 51 13.60 -26.95 -10.98
CA VAL A 51 14.65 -27.40 -11.92
C VAL A 51 14.93 -28.88 -11.70
N GLU A 52 14.45 -29.77 -12.57
CA GLU A 52 14.67 -31.23 -12.43
C GLU A 52 16.01 -31.67 -13.04
N GLY A 53 16.79 -32.47 -12.29
CA GLY A 53 17.99 -33.14 -12.81
C GLY A 53 19.25 -32.28 -12.97
N ALA A 54 19.28 -31.06 -12.41
CA ALA A 54 20.50 -30.26 -12.34
C ALA A 54 21.54 -30.93 -11.44
N THR A 55 22.82 -30.87 -11.82
CA THR A 55 23.92 -31.46 -11.03
C THR A 55 24.43 -30.46 -10.00
N ILE A 56 24.50 -30.87 -8.73
CA ILE A 56 24.98 -30.01 -7.64
C ILE A 56 26.49 -30.17 -7.42
N SER A 57 27.19 -29.05 -7.24
CA SER A 57 28.58 -29.00 -6.79
C SER A 57 28.78 -27.91 -5.73
N VAL A 58 29.79 -28.06 -4.88
CA VAL A 58 30.06 -27.14 -3.76
C VAL A 58 31.54 -26.76 -3.72
N SER A 59 31.84 -25.49 -3.45
CA SER A 59 33.20 -24.98 -3.24
C SER A 59 33.31 -24.09 -2.01
N ASP A 60 34.52 -24.01 -1.43
CA ASP A 60 34.85 -23.14 -0.30
C ASP A 60 35.21 -21.70 -0.75
N SER A 61 35.45 -20.79 0.19
CA SER A 61 35.76 -19.39 -0.10
C SER A 61 37.07 -19.13 -0.84
N SER A 62 37.91 -20.15 -1.05
CA SER A 62 39.10 -20.09 -1.89
C SER A 62 38.87 -20.61 -3.32
N GLY A 63 37.63 -21.03 -3.64
CA GLY A 63 37.28 -21.71 -4.89
C GLY A 63 37.70 -23.18 -4.92
N ALA A 64 38.02 -23.80 -3.78
CA ALA A 64 38.38 -25.21 -3.71
C ALA A 64 37.12 -26.08 -3.59
N ALA A 65 36.98 -27.07 -4.46
CA ALA A 65 35.83 -27.98 -4.46
C ALA A 65 35.75 -28.83 -3.18
N ILE A 66 34.56 -28.88 -2.56
CA ILE A 66 34.24 -29.67 -1.38
C ILE A 66 33.67 -31.01 -1.84
N ALA A 67 34.19 -32.12 -1.32
CA ALA A 67 33.74 -33.46 -1.71
C ALA A 67 32.46 -33.87 -0.98
N THR A 68 31.39 -34.15 -1.74
CA THR A 68 30.11 -34.71 -1.30
C THR A 68 30.13 -36.24 -1.25
N SER A 69 29.21 -36.84 -0.50
CA SER A 69 29.10 -38.31 -0.37
C SER A 69 28.74 -39.02 -1.66
N GLU A 70 27.81 -38.46 -2.44
CA GLU A 70 27.40 -38.97 -3.75
C GLU A 70 27.33 -37.80 -4.76
N THR A 71 27.03 -38.11 -6.03
CA THR A 71 26.71 -37.09 -7.04
C THR A 71 25.25 -36.72 -6.88
N GLU A 72 24.99 -35.55 -6.30
CA GLU A 72 23.65 -35.10 -6.00
C GLU A 72 23.04 -34.39 -7.21
N THR A 73 21.78 -34.72 -7.50
CA THR A 73 20.98 -34.04 -8.54
C THR A 73 19.68 -33.55 -7.93
N THR A 74 19.15 -32.44 -8.43
CA THR A 74 17.83 -31.95 -8.01
C THR A 74 16.71 -32.91 -8.38
N ASP A 75 15.69 -32.98 -7.53
CA ASP A 75 14.45 -33.71 -7.81
C ASP A 75 13.45 -32.90 -8.66
N ALA A 76 12.26 -33.46 -8.91
CA ALA A 76 11.20 -32.82 -9.69
C ALA A 76 10.57 -31.57 -9.02
N ALA A 77 10.92 -31.26 -7.77
CA ALA A 77 10.58 -30.00 -7.11
C ALA A 77 11.76 -29.00 -7.11
N GLY A 78 12.89 -29.34 -7.74
CA GLY A 78 14.13 -28.55 -7.66
C GLY A 78 14.89 -28.73 -6.34
N SER A 79 14.45 -29.62 -5.45
CA SER A 79 15.07 -29.80 -4.13
C SER A 79 16.35 -30.63 -4.22
N TYR A 80 17.33 -30.32 -3.39
CA TYR A 80 18.57 -31.09 -3.26
C TYR A 80 19.03 -31.20 -1.80
N SER A 81 19.84 -32.23 -1.54
CA SER A 81 20.59 -32.40 -0.29
C SER A 81 21.96 -32.96 -0.63
N ALA A 82 23.02 -32.33 -0.13
CA ALA A 82 24.40 -32.69 -0.38
C ALA A 82 25.15 -32.82 0.94
N SER A 83 25.38 -34.06 1.37
CA SER A 83 26.14 -34.36 2.59
C SER A 83 27.64 -34.28 2.31
N PHE A 84 28.40 -33.59 3.16
CA PHE A 84 29.85 -33.50 3.03
C PHE A 84 30.51 -34.81 3.45
N THR A 85 31.56 -35.22 2.74
CA THR A 85 32.34 -36.39 3.17
C THR A 85 33.10 -36.10 4.46
N VAL A 86 33.20 -37.10 5.34
CA VAL A 86 33.99 -37.00 6.60
C VAL A 86 35.41 -36.45 6.37
N PRO A 87 36.17 -36.87 5.33
CA PRO A 87 37.50 -36.27 5.06
C PRO A 87 37.47 -34.80 4.63
N ALA A 88 36.37 -34.29 4.07
CA ALA A 88 36.21 -32.86 3.76
C ALA A 88 35.95 -32.05 5.04
N ILE A 89 35.09 -32.58 5.92
CA ILE A 89 34.82 -32.00 7.25
C ILE A 89 36.12 -31.98 8.09
N GLU A 90 36.84 -33.11 8.16
CA GLU A 90 38.12 -33.24 8.89
C GLU A 90 39.24 -32.35 8.31
N ALA A 91 39.17 -31.95 7.04
CA ALA A 91 40.14 -31.04 6.42
C ALA A 91 39.93 -29.57 6.81
N GLY A 92 38.72 -29.23 7.29
CA GLY A 92 38.27 -27.86 7.53
C GLY A 92 37.72 -27.22 6.25
N ILE A 93 36.46 -26.81 6.29
CA ILE A 93 35.79 -26.07 5.21
C ILE A 93 35.87 -24.58 5.52
N ASN A 94 36.33 -23.76 4.56
CA ASN A 94 36.38 -22.31 4.71
C ASN A 94 35.03 -21.70 4.28
N THR A 95 34.41 -20.90 5.14
CA THR A 95 33.27 -20.05 4.77
C THR A 95 33.74 -18.78 4.05
N PRO A 96 32.87 -18.14 3.23
CA PRO A 96 31.61 -18.64 2.71
C PRO A 96 31.75 -19.86 1.77
N ILE A 97 30.72 -20.69 1.70
CA ILE A 97 30.59 -21.79 0.73
C ILE A 97 29.70 -21.35 -0.44
N VAL A 98 30.04 -21.78 -1.65
CA VAL A 98 29.27 -21.56 -2.88
C VAL A 98 28.70 -22.90 -3.33
N VAL A 99 27.41 -22.95 -3.62
CA VAL A 99 26.71 -24.13 -4.16
C VAL A 99 26.25 -23.79 -5.57
N ASN A 100 26.59 -24.65 -6.54
CA ASN A 100 26.28 -24.47 -7.95
C ASN A 100 25.39 -25.60 -8.47
N ALA A 101 24.35 -25.26 -9.23
CA ALA A 101 23.49 -26.18 -9.96
C ALA A 101 23.71 -26.00 -11.47
N GLU A 102 24.16 -27.06 -12.15
CA GLU A 102 24.46 -27.05 -13.60
C GLU A 102 23.44 -27.91 -14.38
N GLY A 103 22.84 -27.32 -15.43
CA GLY A 103 21.87 -27.99 -16.31
C GLY A 103 20.50 -28.23 -15.69
N GLY A 104 19.82 -29.28 -16.16
CA GLY A 104 18.44 -29.63 -15.77
C GLY A 104 17.37 -29.07 -16.72
N ASP A 105 16.11 -29.43 -16.45
CA ASP A 105 14.92 -28.87 -17.13
C ASP A 105 14.26 -27.81 -16.23
N ILE A 106 13.94 -26.64 -16.78
CA ILE A 106 13.36 -25.46 -16.12
C ILE A 106 11.85 -25.47 -16.33
N VAL A 107 11.05 -25.26 -15.27
CA VAL A 107 9.60 -25.01 -15.38
C VAL A 107 9.34 -23.59 -15.91
N CYS A 108 8.39 -23.46 -16.85
CA CYS A 108 7.88 -22.17 -17.26
C CYS A 108 6.97 -21.55 -16.18
N ASP A 109 7.45 -20.50 -15.52
CA ASP A 109 6.78 -19.79 -14.44
C ASP A 109 6.35 -18.35 -14.83
N TYR A 110 6.42 -18.02 -16.12
CA TYR A 110 6.17 -16.68 -16.68
C TYR A 110 5.18 -16.74 -17.85
N ASP A 111 4.21 -15.82 -17.89
CA ASP A 111 3.24 -15.72 -18.99
C ASP A 111 3.35 -14.43 -19.81
N VAL A 112 3.60 -14.58 -21.11
CA VAL A 112 3.46 -13.50 -22.09
C VAL A 112 2.08 -13.56 -22.74
N ASN A 113 1.10 -12.87 -22.15
CA ASN A 113 -0.25 -12.69 -22.74
C ASN A 113 -0.96 -14.02 -23.14
N GLY A 114 -0.91 -15.04 -22.28
CA GLY A 114 -1.48 -16.37 -22.53
C GLY A 114 -0.66 -17.26 -23.46
N MET A 115 0.64 -16.99 -23.64
CA MET A 115 1.54 -17.79 -24.48
C MET A 115 2.60 -18.57 -23.69
N GLY A 116 2.85 -18.25 -22.41
CA GLY A 116 3.92 -18.85 -21.62
C GLY A 116 5.33 -18.42 -22.07
N CYS A 117 6.31 -19.33 -21.96
CA CYS A 117 7.73 -19.02 -22.07
C CYS A 117 8.31 -19.33 -23.47
N PRO A 118 9.14 -18.45 -24.05
CA PRO A 118 9.74 -18.66 -25.36
C PRO A 118 10.87 -19.71 -25.30
N VAL A 119 10.77 -20.77 -26.10
CA VAL A 119 11.77 -21.86 -26.16
C VAL A 119 12.57 -21.83 -27.45
N SER A 120 11.94 -21.47 -28.58
CA SER A 120 12.61 -21.19 -29.86
C SER A 120 11.67 -20.42 -30.80
N GLU A 121 12.15 -20.00 -31.97
CA GLU A 121 11.35 -19.20 -32.93
C GLU A 121 9.98 -19.85 -33.25
N GLY A 122 8.91 -19.26 -32.71
CA GLY A 122 7.54 -19.74 -32.88
C GLY A 122 7.14 -20.95 -32.01
N VAL A 123 7.92 -21.31 -30.99
CA VAL A 123 7.66 -22.41 -30.05
C VAL A 123 7.70 -21.89 -28.62
N TRP A 124 6.62 -22.13 -27.89
CA TRP A 124 6.41 -21.70 -26.51
C TRP A 124 6.10 -22.90 -25.62
N ALA A 125 6.63 -22.90 -24.39
CA ALA A 125 6.20 -23.79 -23.32
C ALA A 125 5.02 -23.15 -22.58
N ALA A 126 3.97 -23.92 -22.26
CA ALA A 126 2.88 -23.38 -21.46
C ALA A 126 3.35 -23.15 -20.01
N VAL A 127 2.67 -22.29 -19.26
CA VAL A 127 2.93 -22.13 -17.81
C VAL A 127 2.76 -23.49 -17.13
N GLY A 128 3.78 -23.91 -16.37
CA GLY A 128 3.88 -25.22 -15.72
C GLY A 128 4.52 -26.33 -16.57
N ASP A 129 4.75 -26.14 -17.87
CA ASP A 129 5.54 -27.08 -18.69
C ASP A 129 7.05 -26.89 -18.45
N THR A 130 7.82 -27.97 -18.54
CA THR A 130 9.29 -27.91 -18.48
C THR A 130 9.96 -27.77 -19.85
N PHE A 131 11.10 -27.09 -19.89
CA PHE A 131 11.98 -26.99 -21.06
C PHE A 131 13.47 -27.03 -20.64
N PRO A 132 14.38 -27.57 -21.46
CA PRO A 132 15.78 -27.74 -21.07
C PRO A 132 16.50 -26.40 -20.86
N ALA A 133 17.33 -26.33 -19.82
CA ALA A 133 18.20 -25.19 -19.59
C ALA A 133 19.21 -25.00 -20.75
N PRO A 134 19.69 -23.76 -20.99
CA PRO A 134 20.80 -23.52 -21.93
C PRO A 134 22.04 -24.36 -21.62
N GLU A 135 22.76 -24.80 -22.66
CA GLU A 135 23.96 -25.63 -22.50
C GLU A 135 25.08 -24.83 -21.80
N GLY A 136 25.43 -25.24 -20.58
CA GLY A 136 26.42 -24.56 -19.74
C GLY A 136 25.85 -23.55 -18.76
N MET A 137 24.52 -23.42 -18.66
CA MET A 137 23.88 -22.60 -17.62
C MET A 137 24.24 -23.14 -16.22
N VAL A 138 24.69 -22.23 -15.35
CA VAL A 138 24.91 -22.49 -13.91
C VAL A 138 24.11 -21.47 -13.10
N LEU A 139 23.38 -21.96 -12.11
CA LEU A 139 22.78 -21.14 -11.05
C LEU A 139 23.55 -21.36 -9.74
N SER A 140 23.71 -20.30 -8.96
CA SER A 140 24.57 -20.30 -7.76
C SER A 140 23.84 -19.79 -6.52
N GLY A 141 24.19 -20.34 -5.37
CA GLY A 141 23.80 -19.88 -4.04
C GLY A 141 25.03 -19.81 -3.12
N ILE A 142 24.98 -18.98 -2.08
CA ILE A 142 26.09 -18.80 -1.13
C ILE A 142 25.58 -18.94 0.30
N SER A 143 26.38 -19.55 1.17
CA SER A 143 26.20 -19.45 2.62
C SER A 143 27.48 -19.04 3.34
N THR A 144 27.35 -18.15 4.33
CA THR A 144 28.45 -17.71 5.21
C THR A 144 28.65 -18.64 6.40
N VAL A 145 27.81 -19.68 6.55
CA VAL A 145 27.88 -20.65 7.65
C VAL A 145 28.11 -22.06 7.12
N VAL A 146 28.82 -22.87 7.91
CA VAL A 146 28.96 -24.31 7.68
C VAL A 146 28.24 -25.06 8.79
N ALA A 147 27.53 -26.08 8.37
CA ALA A 147 26.89 -27.12 9.15
C ALA A 147 27.72 -27.59 10.36
N GLY A 148 27.16 -27.47 11.57
CA GLY A 148 27.83 -27.82 12.83
C GLY A 148 28.11 -29.31 13.01
N ASP A 149 28.78 -29.64 14.12
CA ASP A 149 29.17 -31.01 14.48
C ASP A 149 27.96 -31.93 14.86
N ASP A 150 26.73 -31.40 14.96
CA ASP A 150 25.50 -32.07 15.38
C ASP A 150 24.35 -31.78 14.36
N GLU A 151 23.97 -32.78 13.54
CA GLU A 151 22.88 -32.88 12.51
C GLU A 151 22.42 -31.69 11.64
N GLU A 152 22.98 -30.49 11.75
CA GLU A 152 22.55 -29.36 10.92
C GLU A 152 23.06 -29.46 9.47
N THR A 153 22.16 -29.64 8.51
CA THR A 153 22.41 -29.19 7.13
C THR A 153 22.13 -27.69 7.04
N VAL A 154 22.99 -26.95 6.34
CA VAL A 154 22.77 -25.53 6.07
C VAL A 154 21.88 -25.37 4.85
N ALA A 155 20.77 -24.65 5.02
CA ALA A 155 19.90 -24.25 3.92
C ALA A 155 20.63 -23.25 3.00
N VAL A 156 20.63 -23.51 1.69
CA VAL A 156 21.16 -22.62 0.65
C VAL A 156 20.17 -22.58 -0.51
N SER A 157 19.41 -21.49 -0.62
CA SER A 157 18.58 -21.22 -1.79
C SER A 157 19.47 -20.93 -3.01
N ILE A 158 19.10 -21.49 -4.16
CA ILE A 158 19.75 -21.25 -5.45
C ILE A 158 18.69 -20.68 -6.39
N ASN A 159 18.80 -19.41 -6.75
CA ASN A 159 17.90 -18.73 -7.68
C ASN A 159 18.66 -17.67 -8.48
N ILE A 160 17.97 -16.92 -9.34
CA ILE A 160 18.62 -15.87 -10.15
C ILE A 160 19.20 -14.75 -9.27
N ALA A 161 18.51 -14.32 -8.20
CA ALA A 161 19.02 -13.30 -7.29
C ALA A 161 20.29 -13.79 -6.55
N THR A 162 20.31 -15.00 -6.01
CA THR A 162 21.53 -15.55 -5.38
C THR A 162 22.66 -15.80 -6.37
N THR A 163 22.34 -16.04 -7.65
CA THR A 163 23.34 -16.11 -8.74
C THR A 163 23.96 -14.74 -9.00
N PHE A 164 23.16 -13.66 -8.95
CA PHE A 164 23.68 -12.29 -8.99
C PHE A 164 24.57 -11.97 -7.79
N VAL A 165 24.19 -12.41 -6.58
CA VAL A 165 25.04 -12.28 -5.38
C VAL A 165 26.38 -13.00 -5.61
N ALA A 166 26.37 -14.21 -6.16
CA ALA A 166 27.59 -14.97 -6.42
C ALA A 166 28.53 -14.28 -7.41
N VAL A 167 28.01 -13.79 -8.54
CA VAL A 167 28.82 -13.06 -9.53
C VAL A 167 29.44 -11.78 -8.93
N LEU A 168 28.65 -10.96 -8.23
CA LEU A 168 29.14 -9.73 -7.60
C LEU A 168 30.20 -10.01 -6.53
N VAL A 169 30.05 -11.10 -5.77
CA VAL A 169 31.03 -11.56 -4.77
C VAL A 169 32.34 -11.99 -5.43
N GLU A 170 32.28 -12.73 -6.55
CA GLU A 170 33.47 -13.15 -7.30
C GLU A 170 34.20 -11.96 -7.94
N GLU A 171 33.46 -10.99 -8.48
CA GLU A 171 34.02 -9.74 -9.01
C GLU A 171 34.72 -8.93 -7.90
N ALA A 172 34.06 -8.75 -6.75
CA ALA A 172 34.63 -8.08 -5.58
C ALA A 172 35.86 -8.81 -5.03
N ALA A 173 35.91 -10.15 -5.14
CA ALA A 173 37.07 -10.95 -4.73
C ALA A 173 38.28 -10.72 -5.64
N ALA A 174 38.06 -10.36 -6.91
CA ALA A 174 39.10 -10.19 -7.93
C ALA A 174 40.05 -11.41 -8.04
N GLY A 175 39.50 -12.62 -7.84
CA GLY A 175 40.26 -13.89 -7.79
C GLY A 175 40.97 -14.17 -6.45
N GLY A 176 40.62 -13.44 -5.39
CA GLY A 176 41.01 -13.70 -4.00
C GLY A 176 40.05 -14.60 -3.24
N THR A 177 40.14 -14.58 -1.91
CA THR A 177 39.23 -15.30 -1.00
C THR A 177 37.96 -14.48 -0.78
N ILE A 178 36.80 -15.13 -0.85
CA ILE A 178 35.48 -14.55 -0.53
C ILE A 178 35.36 -14.30 0.98
N SER A 179 34.76 -13.20 1.41
CA SER A 179 34.44 -12.92 2.83
C SER A 179 32.96 -12.68 3.08
N ASP A 180 32.52 -12.86 4.33
CA ASP A 180 31.14 -12.62 4.76
C ASP A 180 30.67 -11.18 4.45
N ASP A 181 31.54 -10.18 4.66
CA ASP A 181 31.25 -8.77 4.37
C ASP A 181 30.92 -8.53 2.88
N MET A 182 31.60 -9.27 1.99
CA MET A 182 31.38 -9.17 0.54
C MET A 182 30.05 -9.82 0.15
N VAL A 183 29.70 -10.95 0.77
CA VAL A 183 28.41 -11.61 0.58
C VAL A 183 27.27 -10.72 1.06
N ALA A 184 27.39 -10.13 2.26
CA ALA A 184 26.38 -9.21 2.80
C ALA A 184 26.21 -7.95 1.92
N THR A 185 27.31 -7.41 1.39
CA THR A 185 27.28 -6.26 0.48
C THR A 185 26.56 -6.61 -0.84
N ALA A 186 26.92 -7.73 -1.46
CA ALA A 186 26.30 -8.18 -2.70
C ALA A 186 24.82 -8.57 -2.51
N GLU A 187 24.46 -9.18 -1.39
CA GLU A 187 23.07 -9.49 -1.02
C GLU A 187 22.23 -8.21 -0.92
N ALA A 188 22.72 -7.19 -0.20
CA ALA A 188 22.06 -5.89 -0.10
C ALA A 188 21.94 -5.16 -1.46
N GLN A 189 22.96 -5.25 -2.31
CA GLN A 189 22.94 -4.71 -3.67
C GLN A 189 21.89 -5.39 -4.58
N VAL A 190 21.79 -6.73 -4.54
CA VAL A 190 20.82 -7.47 -5.37
C VAL A 190 19.39 -7.27 -4.86
N LEU A 191 19.18 -7.23 -3.55
CA LEU A 191 17.88 -6.85 -2.98
C LEU A 191 17.49 -5.43 -3.42
N GLY A 192 18.44 -4.51 -3.48
CA GLY A 192 18.22 -3.15 -4.00
C GLY A 192 17.77 -3.13 -5.46
N LEU A 193 18.44 -3.92 -6.31
CA LEU A 193 18.10 -4.10 -7.72
C LEU A 193 16.72 -4.77 -7.89
N ALA A 194 16.36 -5.73 -7.04
CA ALA A 194 15.03 -6.35 -7.06
C ALA A 194 13.94 -5.39 -6.58
N GLN A 195 14.18 -4.63 -5.49
CA GLN A 195 13.25 -3.63 -4.96
C GLN A 195 12.99 -2.51 -5.97
N ILE A 196 14.02 -1.98 -6.64
CA ILE A 196 13.86 -0.84 -7.56
C ILE A 196 13.09 -1.22 -8.85
N VAL A 197 13.15 -2.48 -9.32
CA VAL A 197 12.41 -2.92 -10.51
C VAL A 197 11.03 -3.51 -10.22
N THR A 198 10.79 -3.99 -8.98
CA THR A 198 9.49 -4.54 -8.56
C THR A 198 8.60 -3.52 -7.84
N GLY A 199 9.19 -2.48 -7.25
CA GLY A 199 8.50 -1.55 -6.36
C GLY A 199 8.08 -2.14 -5.01
N ALA A 200 8.46 -3.37 -4.69
CA ALA A 200 8.14 -4.02 -3.43
C ALA A 200 9.21 -3.75 -2.37
N ASP A 201 8.79 -3.55 -1.12
CA ASP A 201 9.70 -3.43 0.01
C ASP A 201 10.37 -4.76 0.35
N LEU A 202 11.69 -4.84 0.15
CA LEU A 202 12.51 -6.01 0.46
C LEU A 202 13.36 -5.81 1.74
N SER A 203 13.00 -4.84 2.59
CA SER A 203 13.63 -4.65 3.89
C SER A 203 13.54 -5.94 4.74
N GLY A 204 14.66 -6.31 5.35
CA GLY A 204 14.76 -7.48 6.23
C GLY A 204 14.77 -8.85 5.56
N VAL A 205 14.77 -8.93 4.22
CA VAL A 205 14.84 -10.21 3.51
C VAL A 205 16.28 -10.73 3.47
N GLU A 206 16.46 -12.03 3.72
CA GLU A 206 17.73 -12.75 3.53
C GLU A 206 17.62 -13.65 2.28
N LEU A 207 18.19 -13.22 1.14
CA LEU A 207 18.10 -13.95 -0.14
C LEU A 207 18.57 -15.40 -0.05
N ARG A 208 19.57 -15.66 0.81
CA ARG A 208 20.25 -16.95 0.92
C ARG A 208 19.40 -18.04 1.60
N THR A 209 18.45 -17.64 2.45
CA THR A 209 17.56 -18.52 3.21
C THR A 209 16.10 -18.43 2.76
N GLN A 210 15.76 -17.43 1.92
CA GLN A 210 14.42 -17.24 1.41
C GLN A 210 14.01 -18.37 0.45
N GLU A 211 12.94 -19.09 0.79
CA GLU A 211 12.20 -19.93 -0.15
C GLU A 211 11.30 -19.04 -1.01
N LEU A 212 11.30 -19.28 -2.32
CA LEU A 212 10.50 -18.55 -3.31
C LEU A 212 9.36 -19.43 -3.83
N PRO A 213 8.14 -18.89 -4.03
CA PRO A 213 7.00 -19.66 -4.52
C PRO A 213 7.18 -20.07 -5.99
N ASP A 214 6.61 -21.21 -6.35
CA ASP A 214 6.41 -21.59 -7.75
C ASP A 214 5.28 -20.75 -8.35
N LEU A 215 5.64 -19.78 -9.21
CA LEU A 215 4.68 -18.87 -9.84
C LEU A 215 3.81 -19.56 -10.90
N SER A 216 4.15 -20.78 -11.34
CA SER A 216 3.29 -21.57 -12.23
C SER A 216 2.08 -22.18 -11.49
N ALA A 217 2.10 -22.16 -10.15
CA ALA A 217 1.07 -22.72 -9.28
C ALA A 217 0.62 -21.72 -8.19
N ALA A 218 0.71 -20.40 -8.48
CA ALA A 218 0.57 -19.31 -7.51
C ALA A 218 -0.72 -19.36 -6.67
N THR A 219 -1.82 -19.85 -7.24
CA THR A 219 -3.14 -20.00 -6.57
C THR A 219 -3.17 -21.07 -5.47
N SER A 220 -2.09 -21.85 -5.31
CA SER A 220 -1.96 -22.94 -4.33
C SER A 220 -0.85 -22.74 -3.30
N ALA A 221 -0.10 -21.65 -3.38
CA ALA A 221 1.00 -21.30 -2.48
C ALA A 221 0.58 -20.23 -1.44
N GLU A 222 1.27 -20.18 -0.30
CA GLU A 222 1.20 -19.01 0.58
C GLU A 222 2.09 -17.91 -0.01
N LEU A 223 1.49 -16.78 -0.39
CA LEU A 223 2.17 -15.69 -1.07
C LEU A 223 2.33 -14.48 -0.15
N THR A 224 3.55 -13.93 -0.10
CA THR A 224 3.86 -12.62 0.48
C THR A 224 4.36 -11.68 -0.62
N ALA A 225 4.22 -10.37 -0.42
CA ALA A 225 4.73 -9.38 -1.37
C ALA A 225 6.23 -9.56 -1.64
N GLN A 226 7.03 -9.81 -0.60
CA GLN A 226 8.47 -10.03 -0.69
C GLN A 226 8.84 -11.27 -1.51
N ASN A 227 8.23 -12.41 -1.21
CA ASN A 227 8.57 -13.67 -1.90
C ASN A 227 8.11 -13.64 -3.36
N VAL A 228 6.94 -13.04 -3.64
CA VAL A 228 6.43 -12.87 -5.00
C VAL A 228 7.28 -11.87 -5.79
N ALA A 229 7.69 -10.75 -5.20
CA ALA A 229 8.58 -9.80 -5.86
C ALA A 229 9.93 -10.42 -6.24
N LEU A 230 10.53 -11.22 -5.35
CA LEU A 230 11.78 -11.93 -5.65
C LEU A 230 11.61 -13.05 -6.70
N ALA A 231 10.50 -13.77 -6.67
CA ALA A 231 10.17 -14.76 -7.70
C ALA A 231 9.93 -14.09 -9.07
N LEU A 232 9.20 -12.96 -9.09
CA LEU A 232 8.97 -12.14 -10.29
C LEU A 232 10.26 -11.52 -10.82
N PHE A 233 11.15 -11.07 -9.94
CA PHE A 233 12.48 -10.62 -10.33
C PHE A 233 13.21 -11.71 -11.12
N GLY A 234 13.20 -12.95 -10.65
CA GLY A 234 13.75 -14.10 -11.37
C GLY A 234 13.03 -14.40 -12.70
N SER A 235 11.71 -14.61 -12.67
CA SER A 235 10.94 -15.01 -13.85
C SER A 235 10.91 -13.92 -14.95
N SER A 236 11.06 -12.64 -14.59
CA SER A 236 11.20 -11.53 -15.54
C SER A 236 12.42 -11.65 -16.47
N LEU A 237 13.44 -12.44 -16.13
CA LEU A 237 14.54 -12.71 -17.06
C LEU A 237 14.14 -13.72 -18.15
N ILE A 238 13.11 -14.55 -17.91
CA ILE A 238 12.50 -15.39 -18.95
C ILE A 238 11.66 -14.53 -19.90
N GLY A 239 10.91 -13.56 -19.35
CA GLY A 239 10.12 -12.61 -20.14
C GLY A 239 10.92 -11.71 -21.08
N GLN A 240 12.21 -11.51 -20.79
CA GLN A 240 13.14 -10.74 -21.62
C GLN A 240 13.82 -11.55 -22.75
N VAL A 241 13.57 -12.86 -22.84
CA VAL A 241 14.14 -13.70 -23.91
C VAL A 241 13.44 -13.40 -25.24
N ASP A 242 14.17 -12.77 -26.17
CA ASP A 242 13.75 -12.66 -27.57
C ASP A 242 14.58 -13.62 -28.43
N VAL A 243 14.00 -14.78 -28.76
CA VAL A 243 14.60 -15.81 -29.63
C VAL A 243 14.93 -15.32 -31.04
N ALA A 244 14.43 -14.15 -31.47
CA ALA A 244 14.80 -13.50 -32.72
C ALA A 244 15.98 -12.53 -32.59
N ASP A 245 16.30 -12.06 -31.39
CA ASP A 245 17.45 -11.21 -31.11
C ASP A 245 18.65 -12.08 -30.66
N PRO A 246 19.75 -12.16 -31.43
CA PRO A 246 20.92 -12.95 -31.06
C PRO A 246 21.64 -12.46 -29.78
N GLU A 247 21.34 -11.26 -29.27
CA GLU A 247 21.88 -10.73 -28.01
C GLU A 247 20.99 -11.08 -26.81
N LEU A 248 19.74 -11.53 -27.02
CA LEU A 248 18.77 -11.93 -25.97
C LEU A 248 18.13 -13.32 -26.20
N ALA A 249 18.70 -14.13 -27.10
CA ALA A 249 18.09 -15.36 -27.62
C ALA A 249 17.86 -16.49 -26.59
N ASN A 250 18.39 -16.38 -25.38
CA ASN A 250 18.17 -17.30 -24.27
C ASN A 250 18.51 -16.60 -22.94
N ILE A 251 18.20 -17.27 -21.82
CA ILE A 251 18.25 -16.66 -20.49
C ILE A 251 19.70 -16.35 -20.05
N ASP A 252 20.71 -17.11 -20.48
CA ASP A 252 22.12 -16.81 -20.16
C ASP A 252 22.59 -15.53 -20.86
N LEU A 253 22.10 -15.29 -22.08
CA LEU A 253 22.36 -14.04 -22.80
C LEU A 253 21.66 -12.85 -22.15
N VAL A 254 20.41 -13.01 -21.70
CA VAL A 254 19.69 -11.98 -20.92
C VAL A 254 20.43 -11.65 -19.62
N ILE A 255 20.87 -12.66 -18.87
CA ILE A 255 21.69 -12.49 -17.66
C ILE A 255 22.98 -11.72 -18.00
N GLY A 256 23.68 -12.11 -19.05
CA GLY A 256 24.91 -11.46 -19.51
C GLY A 256 24.72 -9.99 -19.93
N ASP A 257 23.62 -9.67 -20.62
CA ASP A 257 23.28 -8.30 -21.01
C ASP A 257 22.94 -7.42 -19.78
N ILE A 258 22.17 -7.96 -18.83
CA ILE A 258 21.89 -7.25 -17.57
C ILE A 258 23.19 -6.93 -16.84
N PHE A 259 24.09 -7.91 -16.65
CA PHE A 259 25.40 -7.65 -16.03
C PHE A 259 26.26 -6.65 -16.81
N ALA A 260 26.24 -6.66 -18.14
CA ALA A 260 26.93 -5.67 -18.95
C ALA A 260 26.37 -4.25 -18.77
N GLY A 261 25.10 -4.13 -18.36
CA GLY A 261 24.46 -2.89 -17.93
C GLY A 261 24.64 -2.53 -16.46
N LEU A 262 25.29 -3.37 -15.64
CA LEU A 262 25.64 -3.07 -14.25
C LEU A 262 27.08 -2.56 -14.12
N SER A 263 27.31 -1.76 -13.08
CA SER A 263 28.62 -1.25 -12.68
C SER A 263 28.61 -0.91 -11.19
N THR A 264 29.77 -0.68 -10.58
CA THR A 264 29.87 -0.28 -9.17
C THR A 264 30.46 1.13 -9.01
N THR A 265 29.89 1.91 -8.09
CA THR A 265 30.36 3.25 -7.74
C THR A 265 31.65 3.17 -6.89
N PRO A 266 32.42 4.27 -6.78
CA PRO A 266 33.53 4.35 -5.84
C PRO A 266 33.13 4.23 -4.35
N SER A 267 31.85 4.40 -4.01
CA SER A 267 31.28 4.18 -2.67
C SER A 267 30.90 2.71 -2.42
N GLY A 268 30.72 1.91 -3.48
CA GLY A 268 30.36 0.48 -3.39
C GLY A 268 28.90 0.18 -3.75
N ASP A 269 28.15 1.14 -4.27
CA ASP A 269 26.76 0.99 -4.71
C ASP A 269 26.71 0.44 -6.15
N ILE A 270 25.62 -0.22 -6.54
CA ILE A 270 25.42 -0.58 -7.95
C ILE A 270 24.90 0.63 -8.74
N GLN A 271 25.41 0.80 -9.95
CA GLN A 271 24.81 1.64 -10.98
C GLN A 271 24.35 0.76 -12.15
N ALA A 272 23.11 0.93 -12.58
CA ALA A 272 22.55 0.26 -13.75
C ALA A 272 22.18 1.27 -14.84
N ILE A 273 22.22 0.84 -16.10
CA ILE A 273 21.74 1.65 -17.22
C ILE A 273 20.20 1.71 -17.21
N GLY A 274 19.61 2.90 -17.36
CA GLY A 274 18.15 3.09 -17.35
C GLY A 274 17.40 2.22 -18.38
N THR A 275 17.94 2.02 -19.58
CA THR A 275 17.35 1.11 -20.59
C THR A 275 17.27 -0.35 -20.13
N VAL A 276 18.22 -0.83 -19.32
CA VAL A 276 18.21 -2.18 -18.74
C VAL A 276 17.17 -2.25 -17.61
N LEU A 277 17.17 -1.28 -16.69
CA LEU A 277 16.17 -1.22 -15.61
C LEU A 277 14.74 -1.11 -16.14
N ALA A 278 14.51 -0.32 -17.19
CA ALA A 278 13.21 -0.20 -17.84
C ALA A 278 12.70 -1.54 -18.35
N ARG A 279 13.56 -2.29 -19.05
CA ARG A 279 13.23 -3.61 -19.61
C ARG A 279 12.96 -4.64 -18.51
N MET A 280 13.70 -4.60 -17.41
CA MET A 280 13.46 -5.45 -16.23
C MET A 280 12.11 -5.13 -15.58
N ALA A 281 11.85 -3.86 -15.26
CA ALA A 281 10.61 -3.42 -14.62
C ALA A 281 9.36 -3.69 -15.50
N ALA A 282 9.45 -3.44 -16.82
CA ALA A 282 8.39 -3.78 -17.76
C ALA A 282 8.06 -5.29 -17.76
N SER A 283 9.09 -6.14 -17.65
CA SER A 283 8.90 -7.59 -17.59
C SER A 283 8.37 -8.05 -16.22
N VAL A 284 8.67 -7.37 -15.12
CA VAL A 284 8.02 -7.62 -13.83
C VAL A 284 6.51 -7.31 -13.90
N SER A 285 6.12 -6.18 -14.49
CA SER A 285 4.70 -5.80 -14.66
C SER A 285 3.90 -6.84 -15.47
N VAL A 286 4.47 -7.28 -16.60
CA VAL A 286 3.86 -8.36 -17.41
C VAL A 286 3.77 -9.68 -16.63
N GLY A 287 4.82 -10.05 -15.87
CA GLY A 287 4.79 -11.23 -15.01
C GLY A 287 3.70 -11.17 -13.93
N ALA A 288 3.55 -10.02 -13.27
CA ALA A 288 2.51 -9.79 -12.26
C ALA A 288 1.10 -9.90 -12.87
N THR A 289 0.89 -9.35 -14.07
CA THR A 289 -0.35 -9.50 -14.86
C THR A 289 -0.64 -10.96 -15.21
N GLY A 290 0.40 -11.75 -15.51
CA GLY A 290 0.31 -13.19 -15.73
C GLY A 290 -0.18 -13.95 -14.48
N ILE A 291 0.36 -13.61 -13.30
CA ILE A 291 -0.10 -14.19 -12.03
C ILE A 291 -1.56 -13.80 -11.74
N GLN A 292 -1.93 -12.52 -11.90
CA GLN A 292 -3.31 -12.05 -11.73
C GLN A 292 -4.28 -12.88 -12.61
N SER A 293 -3.90 -13.14 -13.86
CA SER A 293 -4.70 -13.94 -14.79
C SER A 293 -4.92 -15.38 -14.29
N GLN A 294 -3.96 -15.99 -13.58
CA GLN A 294 -4.15 -17.32 -12.97
C GLN A 294 -5.20 -17.31 -11.85
N PHE A 295 -5.24 -16.24 -11.04
CA PHE A 295 -6.25 -16.08 -9.98
C PHE A 295 -7.65 -15.90 -10.58
N ASP A 296 -7.76 -15.05 -11.61
CA ASP A 296 -9.01 -14.83 -12.36
C ASP A 296 -9.52 -16.13 -13.01
N GLU A 297 -8.65 -16.93 -13.63
CA GLU A 297 -9.00 -18.23 -14.21
C GLU A 297 -9.41 -19.28 -13.15
N ALA A 298 -8.78 -19.26 -11.98
CA ALA A 298 -9.16 -20.11 -10.85
C ALA A 298 -10.47 -19.68 -10.17
N GLY A 299 -10.92 -18.43 -10.40
CA GLY A 299 -12.06 -17.85 -9.71
C GLY A 299 -11.80 -17.58 -8.23
N VAL A 300 -10.55 -17.24 -7.90
CA VAL A 300 -10.07 -16.93 -6.54
C VAL A 300 -9.61 -15.46 -6.53
N GLU A 301 -9.92 -14.74 -5.46
CA GLU A 301 -9.47 -13.35 -5.29
C GLU A 301 -7.95 -13.29 -5.14
N ALA A 302 -7.31 -12.45 -5.96
CA ALA A 302 -5.87 -12.25 -5.94
C ALA A 302 -5.43 -11.38 -4.76
N PRO A 303 -4.27 -11.65 -4.12
CA PRO A 303 -3.72 -10.74 -3.10
C PRO A 303 -3.46 -9.34 -3.66
N ALA A 304 -3.95 -8.30 -2.98
CA ALA A 304 -3.89 -6.90 -3.43
C ALA A 304 -2.46 -6.41 -3.77
N PHE A 305 -1.42 -6.95 -3.14
CA PHE A 305 -0.03 -6.59 -3.44
C PHE A 305 0.41 -6.95 -4.87
N LEU A 306 -0.29 -7.85 -5.58
CA LEU A 306 0.02 -8.17 -6.98
C LEU A 306 -0.24 -6.98 -7.91
N ALA A 307 -1.37 -6.29 -7.71
CA ALA A 307 -1.69 -5.06 -8.45
C ALA A 307 -0.69 -3.95 -8.14
N ASN A 308 -0.24 -3.84 -6.88
CA ASN A 308 0.77 -2.86 -6.49
C ASN A 308 2.12 -3.13 -7.19
N ILE A 309 2.57 -4.39 -7.25
CA ILE A 309 3.81 -4.76 -7.96
C ILE A 309 3.67 -4.47 -9.47
N GLU A 310 2.53 -4.79 -10.07
CA GLU A 310 2.24 -4.51 -11.48
C GLU A 310 2.33 -3.02 -11.80
N SER A 311 1.59 -2.19 -11.07
CA SER A 311 1.54 -0.74 -11.23
C SER A 311 2.89 -0.07 -10.95
N ASN A 312 3.56 -0.41 -9.84
CA ASN A 312 4.83 0.20 -9.46
C ASN A 312 5.97 -0.16 -10.43
N SER A 313 6.00 -1.38 -10.94
CA SER A 313 6.99 -1.79 -11.96
C SER A 313 6.68 -1.21 -13.35
N ALA A 314 5.40 -1.03 -13.71
CA ALA A 314 5.00 -0.31 -14.93
C ALA A 314 5.45 1.17 -14.89
N GLY A 315 5.15 1.89 -13.80
CA GLY A 315 5.57 3.28 -13.61
C GLY A 315 7.10 3.44 -13.59
N SER A 316 7.79 2.57 -12.86
CA SER A 316 9.27 2.53 -12.83
C SER A 316 9.86 2.30 -14.22
N SER A 317 9.26 1.42 -15.03
CA SER A 317 9.68 1.20 -16.42
C SER A 317 9.66 2.49 -17.26
N GLU A 318 8.59 3.28 -17.18
CA GLU A 318 8.49 4.55 -17.93
C GLU A 318 9.56 5.56 -17.49
N LEU A 319 9.80 5.68 -16.17
CA LEU A 319 10.83 6.58 -15.61
C LEU A 319 12.26 6.17 -16.01
N PHE A 320 12.57 4.87 -15.97
CA PHE A 320 13.88 4.38 -16.39
C PHE A 320 14.07 4.52 -17.91
N ALA A 321 13.00 4.40 -18.71
CA ALA A 321 13.05 4.65 -20.15
C ALA A 321 13.33 6.14 -20.48
N LEU A 322 12.83 7.08 -19.67
CA LEU A 322 13.18 8.51 -19.79
C LEU A 322 14.66 8.79 -19.47
N SER A 323 15.23 8.03 -18.51
CA SER A 323 16.66 8.12 -18.17
C SER A 323 17.57 7.61 -19.28
N GLY A 324 17.10 6.67 -20.11
CA GLY A 324 17.84 6.15 -21.26
C GLY A 324 19.16 5.49 -20.85
N ASP A 325 20.25 5.81 -21.55
CA ASP A 325 21.57 5.22 -21.27
C ASP A 325 22.32 5.88 -20.09
N ASN A 326 21.67 6.77 -19.33
CA ASN A 326 22.29 7.37 -18.16
C ASN A 326 22.35 6.35 -17.00
N PRO A 327 23.45 6.33 -16.21
CA PRO A 327 23.57 5.43 -15.06
C PRO A 327 22.67 5.90 -13.91
N ILE A 328 21.90 4.96 -13.38
CA ILE A 328 21.03 5.11 -12.21
C ILE A 328 21.69 4.37 -11.05
N THR A 329 22.00 5.08 -9.95
CA THR A 329 22.51 4.45 -8.73
C THR A 329 21.36 3.77 -7.99
N ILE A 330 21.55 2.49 -7.68
CA ILE A 330 20.59 1.63 -6.99
C ILE A 330 20.93 1.62 -5.50
N SER A 331 19.90 1.84 -4.68
CA SER A 331 20.03 1.78 -3.24
C SER A 331 19.86 0.37 -2.72
N ALA A 332 20.66 -0.04 -1.73
CA ALA A 332 20.30 -1.18 -0.88
C ALA A 332 18.97 -0.88 -0.14
N PRO A 333 18.14 -1.89 0.16
CA PRO A 333 16.96 -1.72 1.02
C PRO A 333 17.34 -1.19 2.39
N ALA A 334 16.35 -0.69 3.12
CA ALA A 334 16.57 -0.32 4.52
C ALA A 334 16.95 -1.55 5.37
N VAL A 335 17.89 -1.37 6.28
CA VAL A 335 18.15 -2.34 7.36
C VAL A 335 17.06 -2.16 8.44
N PRO A 336 16.20 -3.16 8.72
CA PRO A 336 15.04 -2.98 9.59
C PRO A 336 15.38 -2.49 11.00
N GLY A 337 14.72 -1.42 11.43
CA GLY A 337 14.91 -0.82 12.75
C GLY A 337 16.29 -0.20 12.95
N SER A 338 16.98 0.13 11.86
CA SER A 338 18.25 0.87 11.88
C SER A 338 18.10 2.24 12.54
N GLY A 339 19.17 2.68 13.20
CA GLY A 339 19.29 4.02 13.75
C GLY A 339 19.79 5.06 12.75
N GLU A 340 20.20 4.63 11.55
CA GLU A 340 20.82 5.51 10.56
C GLU A 340 19.76 6.32 9.79
N PRO A 341 19.95 7.64 9.62
CA PRO A 341 18.97 8.53 8.97
C PRO A 341 18.50 8.08 7.58
N LEU A 342 19.40 7.49 6.79
CA LEU A 342 19.11 7.05 5.43
C LEU A 342 18.19 5.82 5.41
N ASP A 343 18.42 4.84 6.29
CA ASP A 343 17.56 3.65 6.40
C ASP A 343 16.15 4.04 6.83
N GLN A 344 16.02 4.91 7.84
CA GLN A 344 14.73 5.43 8.31
C GLN A 344 13.97 6.21 7.22
N THR A 345 14.69 6.82 6.28
CA THR A 345 14.07 7.49 5.13
C THR A 345 13.54 6.49 4.10
N LYS A 346 14.27 5.37 3.88
CA LYS A 346 13.84 4.27 3.00
C LYS A 346 12.65 3.51 3.58
N GLU A 347 12.67 3.18 4.87
CA GLU A 347 11.52 2.60 5.59
C GLU A 347 10.28 3.50 5.47
N PHE A 348 10.45 4.82 5.65
CA PHE A 348 9.37 5.78 5.49
C PHE A 348 8.82 5.82 4.06
N VAL A 349 9.67 5.84 3.03
CA VAL A 349 9.24 5.82 1.62
C VAL A 349 8.46 4.55 1.30
N ALA A 350 8.95 3.38 1.72
CA ALA A 350 8.23 2.11 1.56
C ALA A 350 6.87 2.10 2.30
N THR A 351 6.84 2.61 3.53
CA THR A 351 5.63 2.75 4.35
C THR A 351 4.62 3.69 3.70
N LEU A 352 5.08 4.82 3.16
CA LEU A 352 4.27 5.81 2.47
C LEU A 352 3.63 5.19 1.22
N SER A 353 4.41 4.55 0.34
CA SER A 353 3.90 3.81 -0.82
C SER A 353 2.84 2.79 -0.41
N SER A 354 3.14 1.94 0.59
CA SER A 354 2.21 0.90 1.06
C SER A 354 0.88 1.47 1.56
N VAL A 355 0.89 2.61 2.27
CA VAL A 355 -0.33 3.27 2.76
C VAL A 355 -1.13 3.90 1.62
N ILE A 356 -0.45 4.50 0.64
CA ILE A 356 -1.10 5.10 -0.53
C ILE A 356 -1.70 4.03 -1.44
N ASP A 357 -0.96 2.96 -1.75
CA ASP A 357 -1.44 1.87 -2.59
C ASP A 357 -2.66 1.19 -1.94
N ALA A 358 -2.60 0.92 -0.63
CA ALA A 358 -3.76 0.39 0.10
C ALA A 358 -4.96 1.37 0.10
N ALA A 359 -4.71 2.69 0.11
CA ALA A 359 -5.75 3.69 -0.08
C ALA A 359 -6.30 3.68 -1.52
N LEU A 360 -5.47 3.58 -2.56
CA LEU A 360 -5.89 3.48 -3.96
C LEU A 360 -6.83 2.29 -4.18
N VAL A 361 -6.42 1.10 -3.73
CA VAL A 361 -7.20 -0.14 -3.82
C VAL A 361 -8.54 0.03 -3.08
N THR A 362 -8.51 0.50 -1.83
CA THR A 362 -9.73 0.65 -1.01
C THR A 362 -10.70 1.72 -1.55
N THR A 363 -10.19 2.71 -2.30
CA THR A 363 -11.00 3.80 -2.87
C THR A 363 -11.33 3.63 -4.35
N GLY A 364 -10.72 2.65 -5.02
CA GLY A 364 -10.86 2.39 -6.46
C GLY A 364 -10.19 3.44 -7.36
N ALA A 365 -9.13 4.10 -6.87
CA ALA A 365 -8.47 5.23 -7.53
C ALA A 365 -7.32 4.89 -8.49
N GLU A 366 -7.04 3.60 -8.66
CA GLU A 366 -5.98 3.01 -9.49
C GLU A 366 -5.91 3.54 -10.94
N ASN A 367 -7.01 4.04 -11.50
CA ASN A 367 -7.11 4.49 -12.90
C ASN A 367 -6.91 6.00 -13.11
N PHE A 368 -6.44 6.76 -12.10
CA PHE A 368 -6.28 8.22 -12.21
C PHE A 368 -4.87 8.75 -12.54
N GLY A 369 -3.85 7.89 -12.67
CA GLY A 369 -2.46 8.27 -13.02
C GLY A 369 -2.25 8.84 -14.45
N GLY A 370 -3.26 9.46 -15.04
CA GLY A 370 -3.26 10.02 -16.40
C GLY A 370 -3.18 11.55 -16.40
N THR A 371 -2.02 12.09 -16.05
CA THR A 371 -1.63 13.52 -16.11
C THR A 371 -2.41 14.51 -15.23
N GLN A 372 -1.70 15.11 -14.26
CA GLN A 372 -1.95 16.41 -13.60
C GLN A 372 -3.01 16.49 -12.48
N LYS A 373 -3.33 15.42 -11.74
CA LYS A 373 -4.01 15.49 -10.43
C LYS A 373 -3.70 14.28 -9.53
N GLY A 374 -2.89 14.50 -8.50
CA GLY A 374 -2.63 13.51 -7.45
C GLY A 374 -3.87 13.17 -6.62
N VAL A 375 -3.80 12.06 -5.86
CA VAL A 375 -4.92 11.57 -5.04
C VAL A 375 -5.47 12.64 -4.09
N THR A 376 -4.62 13.51 -3.53
CA THR A 376 -5.01 14.63 -2.66
C THR A 376 -5.80 15.73 -3.38
N GLU A 377 -5.49 16.01 -4.64
CA GLU A 377 -6.18 17.02 -5.45
C GLU A 377 -7.51 16.49 -5.98
N VAL A 378 -7.56 15.21 -6.39
CA VAL A 378 -8.82 14.51 -6.65
C VAL A 378 -9.69 14.49 -5.38
N PHE A 379 -9.08 14.26 -4.21
CA PHE A 379 -9.75 14.32 -2.91
C PHE A 379 -10.34 15.72 -2.62
N ALA A 380 -9.59 16.79 -2.88
CA ALA A 380 -10.02 18.17 -2.67
C ALA A 380 -11.10 18.65 -3.67
N ASP A 381 -10.93 18.38 -4.97
CA ASP A 381 -11.89 18.77 -6.02
C ASP A 381 -13.23 18.04 -5.85
N GLU A 382 -13.19 16.73 -5.58
CA GLU A 382 -14.42 15.99 -5.32
C GLU A 382 -15.04 16.37 -3.95
N LEU A 383 -14.27 16.84 -2.95
CA LEU A 383 -14.81 17.45 -1.73
C LEU A 383 -15.61 18.73 -2.01
N ASP A 384 -15.07 19.65 -2.82
CA ASP A 384 -15.71 20.94 -3.13
C ASP A 384 -16.96 20.75 -4.01
N ALA A 385 -16.91 19.85 -4.99
CA ALA A 385 -18.06 19.48 -5.82
C ALA A 385 -19.27 18.96 -5.01
N VAL A 386 -19.07 18.63 -3.73
CA VAL A 386 -20.00 17.88 -2.90
C VAL A 386 -20.61 18.72 -1.81
N GLY A 387 -19.82 19.61 -1.20
CA GLY A 387 -20.36 20.75 -0.47
C GLY A 387 -21.37 21.52 -1.33
N GLN A 388 -21.18 21.54 -2.66
CA GLN A 388 -22.08 22.16 -3.62
C GLN A 388 -23.34 21.33 -3.99
N LEU A 389 -23.35 20.00 -3.83
CA LEU A 389 -24.45 19.14 -4.29
C LEU A 389 -25.53 18.87 -3.23
N SER A 390 -25.18 18.71 -1.96
CA SER A 390 -26.12 18.21 -0.93
C SER A 390 -26.39 19.18 0.21
N SER A 391 -25.46 20.08 0.54
CA SER A 391 -25.53 20.92 1.75
C SER A 391 -26.82 21.75 1.84
N GLY A 392 -27.16 22.53 0.82
CA GLY A 392 -28.36 23.38 0.83
C GLY A 392 -29.68 22.60 0.97
N VAL A 393 -29.78 21.44 0.31
CA VAL A 393 -30.99 20.60 0.35
C VAL A 393 -31.11 19.86 1.68
N ALA A 394 -29.99 19.35 2.22
CA ALA A 394 -29.96 18.71 3.54
C ALA A 394 -30.23 19.70 4.68
N THR A 395 -29.62 20.90 4.65
CA THR A 395 -29.92 22.00 5.58
C THR A 395 -31.41 22.32 5.57
N LYS A 396 -32.00 22.49 4.38
CA LYS A 396 -33.44 22.75 4.22
C LYS A 396 -34.33 21.64 4.81
N ALA A 397 -33.96 20.37 4.61
CA ALA A 397 -34.67 19.23 5.20
C ALA A 397 -34.59 19.24 6.74
N PHE A 398 -33.45 19.60 7.33
CA PHE A 398 -33.31 19.78 8.78
C PHE A 398 -34.07 21.01 9.31
N SER A 399 -34.00 22.16 8.64
CA SER A 399 -34.76 23.36 9.00
C SER A 399 -36.27 23.07 9.01
N GLN A 400 -36.79 22.33 8.04
CA GLN A 400 -38.19 21.88 8.03
C GLN A 400 -38.56 21.05 9.27
N ILE A 401 -37.64 20.24 9.81
CA ILE A 401 -37.85 19.48 11.06
C ILE A 401 -37.91 20.44 12.26
N LEU A 402 -36.97 21.38 12.36
CA LEU A 402 -36.92 22.38 13.44
C LEU A 402 -38.19 23.28 13.42
N ASP A 403 -38.53 23.86 12.27
CA ASP A 403 -39.75 24.66 12.07
C ASP A 403 -41.03 23.92 12.52
N ALA A 404 -41.08 22.60 12.28
CA ALA A 404 -42.23 21.78 12.61
C ALA A 404 -42.28 21.38 14.10
N ILE A 405 -41.13 21.35 14.79
CA ILE A 405 -41.04 21.26 16.26
C ILE A 405 -41.51 22.58 16.89
N ASP A 406 -41.01 23.71 16.42
CA ASP A 406 -41.34 25.05 16.93
C ASP A 406 -42.82 25.40 16.73
N THR A 407 -43.38 25.04 15.58
CA THR A 407 -44.82 25.18 15.31
C THR A 407 -45.67 24.34 16.28
N ALA A 408 -45.13 23.24 16.81
CA ALA A 408 -45.79 22.40 17.80
C ALA A 408 -45.62 22.88 19.26
N SER A 409 -44.97 24.03 19.51
CA SER A 409 -44.80 24.69 20.81
C SER A 409 -46.07 24.84 21.67
N SER A 410 -47.26 24.74 21.07
CA SER A 410 -48.56 24.71 21.76
C SER A 410 -48.91 23.40 22.51
N LEU A 411 -48.05 22.37 22.45
CA LEU A 411 -48.18 21.15 23.24
C LEU A 411 -48.13 21.43 24.76
N THR A 412 -49.11 20.92 25.49
CA THR A 412 -49.12 20.86 26.96
C THR A 412 -48.33 19.66 27.47
N ALA A 413 -47.94 19.65 28.75
CA ALA A 413 -47.41 18.47 29.46
C ALA A 413 -48.13 17.15 29.06
N GLY A 414 -47.35 16.12 28.72
CA GLY A 414 -47.85 14.80 28.32
C GLY A 414 -48.64 14.75 27.01
N GLY A 415 -48.72 15.86 26.26
CA GLY A 415 -49.43 15.97 24.99
C GLY A 415 -48.69 15.31 23.82
N SER A 416 -49.41 15.00 22.74
CA SER A 416 -48.81 14.55 21.48
C SER A 416 -49.61 15.04 20.27
N ILE A 417 -48.92 15.29 19.17
CA ILE A 417 -49.47 15.73 17.90
C ILE A 417 -48.81 14.97 16.74
N ALA A 418 -49.59 14.67 15.72
CA ALA A 418 -49.05 14.20 14.44
C ALA A 418 -48.59 15.40 13.62
N MET A 419 -47.34 15.39 13.17
CA MET A 419 -46.77 16.43 12.32
C MET A 419 -47.36 16.31 10.91
N SER A 420 -47.55 17.44 10.23
CA SER A 420 -48.16 17.46 8.88
C SER A 420 -47.71 18.66 8.07
N GLY A 421 -47.43 18.43 6.79
CA GLY A 421 -46.91 19.44 5.87
C GLY A 421 -45.69 18.85 5.16
N ASP A 422 -44.62 19.62 5.12
CA ASP A 422 -43.30 19.19 4.62
C ASP A 422 -42.63 18.15 5.54
N VAL A 423 -43.09 18.06 6.79
CA VAL A 423 -42.68 17.06 7.77
C VAL A 423 -43.88 16.21 8.21
N THR A 424 -43.65 14.91 8.36
CA THR A 424 -44.60 13.94 8.92
C THR A 424 -43.95 13.20 10.10
N GLY A 425 -44.77 12.56 10.94
CA GLY A 425 -44.30 11.83 12.13
C GLY A 425 -45.10 12.20 13.37
N THR A 426 -44.58 11.84 14.55
CA THR A 426 -45.20 12.15 15.83
C THR A 426 -44.25 12.94 16.72
N LEU A 427 -44.75 14.03 17.30
CA LEU A 427 -44.09 14.76 18.39
C LEU A 427 -44.88 14.54 19.70
N SER A 428 -44.19 14.35 20.82
CA SER A 428 -44.84 14.24 22.14
C SER A 428 -44.03 14.93 23.24
N ARG A 429 -44.68 15.79 24.02
CA ARG A 429 -44.06 16.57 25.09
C ARG A 429 -44.07 15.82 26.41
N SER A 430 -42.96 15.87 27.13
CA SER A 430 -42.80 15.30 28.47
C SER A 430 -43.74 15.93 29.50
N GLU A 431 -43.95 15.25 30.64
CA GLU A 431 -44.78 15.73 31.75
C GLU A 431 -44.15 16.91 32.52
N ASP A 432 -42.84 17.13 32.37
CA ASP A 432 -42.12 18.29 32.91
C ASP A 432 -42.02 19.47 31.92
N GLU A 433 -42.62 19.34 30.73
CA GLU A 433 -42.68 20.35 29.65
C GLU A 433 -41.31 20.73 29.04
N LEU A 434 -40.24 20.00 29.35
CA LEU A 434 -38.86 20.33 28.94
C LEU A 434 -38.36 19.56 27.71
N THR A 435 -38.89 18.38 27.41
CA THR A 435 -38.38 17.51 26.34
C THR A 435 -39.50 17.06 25.42
N ASP A 436 -39.33 17.29 24.13
CA ASP A 436 -40.17 16.73 23.09
C ASP A 436 -39.51 15.46 22.53
N SER A 437 -40.27 14.37 22.39
CA SER A 437 -39.80 13.13 21.77
C SER A 437 -40.30 13.06 20.33
N LEU A 438 -39.40 12.70 19.42
CA LEU A 438 -39.68 12.47 18.00
C LEU A 438 -39.83 10.98 17.74
N ALA A 439 -40.87 10.58 17.01
CA ALA A 439 -41.07 9.22 16.55
C ALA A 439 -41.51 9.18 15.08
N ASP A 440 -40.81 8.38 14.28
CA ASP A 440 -41.00 8.23 12.82
C ASP A 440 -41.10 9.58 12.09
N VAL A 441 -40.22 10.52 12.42
CA VAL A 441 -40.22 11.87 11.82
C VAL A 441 -39.52 11.84 10.48
N ILE A 442 -40.23 12.24 9.42
CA ILE A 442 -39.74 12.22 8.03
C ILE A 442 -39.88 13.62 7.43
N SER A 443 -38.78 14.13 6.88
CA SER A 443 -38.69 15.36 6.11
C SER A 443 -38.10 15.07 4.73
N THR A 444 -38.60 15.73 3.69
CA THR A 444 -38.07 15.61 2.33
C THR A 444 -37.96 16.97 1.68
N ALA A 445 -36.73 17.38 1.35
CA ALA A 445 -36.45 18.61 0.63
C ALA A 445 -35.91 18.28 -0.77
N ALA A 446 -36.24 19.14 -1.74
CA ALA A 446 -35.68 19.08 -3.08
C ALA A 446 -35.28 20.48 -3.58
N GLU A 447 -34.25 20.51 -4.43
CA GLU A 447 -33.84 21.67 -5.22
C GLU A 447 -33.19 21.22 -6.54
N GLY A 448 -33.66 21.78 -7.65
CA GLY A 448 -33.26 21.31 -8.99
C GLY A 448 -33.61 19.84 -9.21
N ASP A 449 -32.62 19.04 -9.60
CA ASP A 449 -32.74 17.60 -9.78
C ASP A 449 -32.35 16.80 -8.52
N ILE A 450 -32.05 17.45 -7.40
CA ILE A 450 -31.53 16.82 -6.17
C ILE A 450 -32.62 16.77 -5.09
N GLU A 451 -32.78 15.62 -4.44
CA GLU A 451 -33.74 15.38 -3.36
C GLU A 451 -33.04 14.69 -2.19
N VAL A 452 -33.24 15.22 -0.97
CA VAL A 452 -32.77 14.64 0.30
C VAL A 452 -33.98 14.31 1.17
N THR A 453 -34.05 13.06 1.62
CA THR A 453 -35.03 12.63 2.63
C THR A 453 -34.30 12.28 3.92
N ILE A 454 -34.76 12.82 5.05
CA ILE A 454 -34.29 12.52 6.40
C ILE A 454 -35.41 11.78 7.13
N THR A 455 -35.11 10.61 7.67
CA THR A 455 -35.99 9.84 8.56
C THR A 455 -35.33 9.70 9.93
N ILE A 456 -36.04 10.11 10.98
CA ILE A 456 -35.66 9.98 12.39
C ILE A 456 -36.65 9.00 13.05
N PRO A 457 -36.32 7.70 13.15
CA PRO A 457 -37.20 6.71 13.76
C PRO A 457 -37.48 7.03 15.23
N THR A 458 -36.44 7.45 15.95
CA THR A 458 -36.51 7.88 17.35
C THR A 458 -35.59 9.07 17.58
N GLY A 459 -36.05 10.09 18.28
CA GLY A 459 -35.23 11.25 18.62
C GLY A 459 -35.77 12.04 19.81
N SER A 460 -35.02 13.06 20.23
CA SER A 460 -35.46 14.00 21.26
C SER A 460 -35.06 15.44 20.93
N HIS A 461 -35.90 16.39 21.30
CA HIS A 461 -35.61 17.82 21.29
C HIS A 461 -35.77 18.38 22.71
N PHE A 462 -34.91 19.30 23.09
CA PHE A 462 -34.97 20.03 24.36
C PHE A 462 -34.65 21.49 24.08
N GLU A 463 -35.38 22.41 24.71
CA GLU A 463 -35.11 23.85 24.64
C GLU A 463 -35.43 24.51 25.99
N ASN A 464 -34.62 25.49 26.39
CA ASN A 464 -34.85 26.28 27.61
C ASN A 464 -34.53 27.78 27.40
N GLY A 465 -34.74 28.29 26.19
CA GLY A 465 -34.61 29.69 25.80
C GLY A 465 -33.18 30.26 25.72
N THR A 466 -32.19 29.65 26.39
CA THR A 466 -30.75 30.02 26.27
C THR A 466 -29.89 28.89 25.70
N SER A 467 -30.50 27.73 25.43
CA SER A 467 -29.85 26.53 24.90
C SER A 467 -30.90 25.54 24.40
N ALA A 468 -30.56 24.79 23.36
CA ALA A 468 -31.35 23.68 22.86
C ALA A 468 -30.49 22.46 22.50
N SER A 469 -31.13 21.32 22.23
CA SER A 469 -30.50 20.16 21.62
C SER A 469 -31.49 19.35 20.80
N LEU A 470 -31.05 18.81 19.67
CA LEU A 470 -31.80 17.84 18.85
C LEU A 470 -30.99 16.55 18.74
N THR A 471 -31.56 15.41 19.08
CA THR A 471 -30.95 14.09 18.91
C THR A 471 -31.84 13.17 18.08
N GLY A 472 -31.23 12.26 17.34
CA GLY A 472 -31.92 11.22 16.59
C GLY A 472 -31.06 9.97 16.49
N ILE A 473 -31.69 8.82 16.68
CA ILE A 473 -31.04 7.50 16.78
C ILE A 473 -31.56 6.64 15.63
N GLY A 474 -30.64 5.96 14.93
CA GLY A 474 -30.93 5.15 13.75
C GLY A 474 -31.49 5.97 12.59
N ILE A 475 -31.06 7.22 12.43
CA ILE A 475 -31.45 8.08 11.31
C ILE A 475 -31.11 7.41 9.99
N HIS A 476 -31.99 7.58 9.01
CA HIS A 476 -31.74 7.26 7.62
C HIS A 476 -31.82 8.55 6.82
N MET A 477 -30.73 8.95 6.17
CA MET A 477 -30.71 10.08 5.24
C MET A 477 -30.36 9.57 3.84
N THR A 478 -31.25 9.76 2.87
CA THR A 478 -31.04 9.35 1.48
C THR A 478 -30.92 10.56 0.58
N THR A 479 -29.86 10.62 -0.22
CA THR A 479 -29.69 11.65 -1.27
C THR A 479 -29.90 11.00 -2.63
N SER A 480 -30.73 11.60 -3.47
CA SER A 480 -30.97 11.17 -4.84
C SER A 480 -30.81 12.32 -5.84
N GLN A 481 -30.43 11.98 -7.07
CA GLN A 481 -30.35 12.93 -8.18
C GLN A 481 -31.07 12.37 -9.41
N ALA A 482 -31.93 13.17 -10.02
CA ALA A 482 -32.77 12.81 -11.18
C ALA A 482 -33.56 11.49 -10.99
N GLY A 483 -33.88 11.13 -9.74
CA GLY A 483 -34.59 9.89 -9.38
C GLY A 483 -33.70 8.65 -9.20
N ALA A 484 -32.38 8.77 -9.30
CA ALA A 484 -31.43 7.72 -8.91
C ALA A 484 -30.95 7.97 -7.47
N LEU A 485 -31.04 6.95 -6.60
CA LEU A 485 -30.41 6.98 -5.27
C LEU A 485 -28.90 7.05 -5.45
N LEU A 486 -28.24 8.01 -4.79
CA LEU A 486 -26.78 8.15 -4.82
C LEU A 486 -26.16 7.49 -3.59
N GLN A 487 -26.69 7.83 -2.41
CA GLN A 487 -26.17 7.39 -1.12
C GLN A 487 -27.27 7.30 -0.05
N THR A 488 -27.00 6.47 0.96
CA THR A 488 -27.74 6.41 2.22
C THR A 488 -26.76 6.55 3.39
N PHE A 489 -26.92 7.57 4.22
CA PHE A 489 -26.36 7.58 5.57
C PHE A 489 -27.30 6.83 6.51
N HIS A 490 -26.74 5.97 7.35
CA HIS A 490 -27.45 5.34 8.47
C HIS A 490 -26.62 5.47 9.75
N GLY A 491 -27.18 6.12 10.77
CA GLY A 491 -26.45 6.35 12.02
C GLY A 491 -27.20 7.24 12.99
N ASP A 492 -26.52 7.64 14.05
CA ASP A 492 -27.03 8.52 15.09
C ASP A 492 -26.58 9.96 14.84
N ILE A 493 -27.36 10.92 15.32
CA ILE A 493 -27.11 12.36 15.22
C ILE A 493 -27.48 13.03 16.55
N SER A 494 -26.71 14.02 16.97
CA SER A 494 -27.05 14.90 18.08
C SER A 494 -26.49 16.30 17.83
N MET A 495 -27.22 17.34 18.18
CA MET A 495 -26.88 18.73 17.96
C MET A 495 -27.15 19.49 19.24
N SER A 496 -26.31 20.49 19.54
CA SER A 496 -26.46 21.38 20.67
C SER A 496 -26.37 22.84 20.22
N PHE A 497 -27.24 23.66 20.79
CA PHE A 497 -27.42 25.06 20.43
C PHE A 497 -27.32 25.93 21.69
N VAL A 498 -26.83 27.15 21.54
CA VAL A 498 -26.65 28.13 22.63
C VAL A 498 -27.06 29.52 22.17
N GLU A 499 -27.35 30.41 23.11
CA GLU A 499 -27.72 31.82 22.83
C GLU A 499 -26.61 32.56 22.05
N GLU A 500 -26.92 32.97 20.81
CA GLU A 500 -26.07 33.75 19.91
C GLU A 500 -26.90 34.89 19.28
N ASN A 501 -26.53 36.15 19.54
CA ASN A 501 -27.16 37.36 18.96
C ASN A 501 -28.71 37.45 19.08
N ASP A 502 -29.25 37.24 20.29
CA ASP A 502 -30.69 37.21 20.60
C ASP A 502 -31.47 36.02 19.97
N ASP A 503 -30.78 35.00 19.46
CA ASP A 503 -31.33 33.75 18.88
C ASP A 503 -30.52 32.51 19.34
N LEU A 504 -30.82 31.30 18.85
CA LEU A 504 -30.04 30.08 19.11
C LEU A 504 -29.08 29.74 17.95
N GLY A 505 -27.78 29.84 18.19
CA GLY A 505 -26.74 29.36 17.28
C GLY A 505 -26.38 27.90 17.55
N LEU A 506 -26.02 27.15 16.50
CA LEU A 506 -25.42 25.81 16.62
C LEU A 506 -24.02 25.93 17.24
N ASN A 507 -23.75 25.14 18.28
CA ASN A 507 -22.51 25.18 19.07
C ASN A 507 -21.65 23.92 18.90
N ALA A 508 -22.29 22.76 18.74
CA ALA A 508 -21.64 21.46 18.56
C ALA A 508 -22.61 20.43 17.97
N ALA A 509 -22.16 19.61 17.02
CA ALA A 509 -22.98 18.61 16.31
C ALA A 509 -22.26 17.24 16.14
N THR A 510 -22.82 16.16 16.71
CA THR A 510 -22.32 14.76 16.86
C THR A 510 -23.01 13.75 15.96
N PHE A 511 -22.32 12.86 15.25
CA PHE A 511 -22.94 11.96 14.30
C PHE A 511 -22.06 10.72 13.98
N ASP A 512 -22.46 9.56 14.50
CA ASP A 512 -21.75 8.28 14.34
C ASP A 512 -22.58 7.34 13.44
N GLY A 513 -21.99 6.74 12.41
CA GLY A 513 -22.77 5.94 11.48
C GLY A 513 -21.99 5.33 10.33
N SER A 514 -22.74 4.89 9.32
CA SER A 514 -22.21 4.39 8.06
C SER A 514 -22.84 5.11 6.87
N ILE A 515 -22.10 5.16 5.77
CA ILE A 515 -22.61 5.60 4.47
C ILE A 515 -22.49 4.43 3.50
N THR A 516 -23.57 4.16 2.78
CA THR A 516 -23.63 3.23 1.65
C THR A 516 -23.86 4.00 0.36
N THR A 517 -23.05 3.74 -0.66
CA THR A 517 -23.15 4.36 -1.98
C THR A 517 -23.62 3.35 -3.04
N GLU A 518 -24.50 3.79 -3.94
CA GLU A 518 -25.12 2.93 -4.97
C GLU A 518 -24.46 3.09 -6.36
N ALA A 519 -23.88 4.27 -6.65
CA ALA A 519 -23.19 4.54 -7.92
C ALA A 519 -21.76 3.96 -7.99
N ALA A 520 -21.20 3.64 -6.83
CA ALA A 520 -20.03 2.79 -6.63
C ALA A 520 -20.34 1.98 -5.36
N GLU A 521 -20.59 0.68 -5.51
CA GLU A 521 -21.04 -0.16 -4.39
C GLU A 521 -19.97 -0.18 -3.29
N GLY A 522 -20.35 0.30 -2.10
CA GLY A 522 -19.42 0.41 -0.98
C GLY A 522 -20.15 0.83 0.29
N THR A 523 -19.61 0.44 1.44
CA THR A 523 -20.07 0.92 2.75
C THR A 523 -18.87 1.20 3.64
N PHE A 524 -18.86 2.36 4.28
CA PHE A 524 -17.81 2.77 5.21
C PHE A 524 -18.42 3.43 6.45
N ALA A 525 -17.72 3.36 7.57
CA ALA A 525 -18.10 4.01 8.81
C ALA A 525 -17.56 5.44 8.87
N VAL A 526 -18.26 6.29 9.61
CA VAL A 526 -18.04 7.73 9.73
C VAL A 526 -18.07 8.11 11.20
N ASN A 527 -17.00 8.74 11.69
CA ASN A 527 -16.90 9.24 13.06
C ASN A 527 -16.07 10.55 13.20
N ALA A 528 -16.73 11.69 13.04
CA ALA A 528 -17.19 12.50 14.18
C ALA A 528 -16.23 13.31 15.13
N ASP A 529 -16.35 14.68 15.19
CA ASP A 529 -15.54 15.80 15.78
C ASP A 529 -16.01 17.21 15.27
N LEU A 530 -16.88 18.03 15.89
CA LEU A 530 -17.41 19.29 15.27
C LEU A 530 -17.76 20.39 16.30
N SER A 531 -16.77 20.87 17.05
CA SER A 531 -16.93 21.66 18.28
C SER A 531 -16.62 23.15 18.14
N ASN A 532 -17.02 23.95 19.15
CA ASN A 532 -16.81 25.41 19.21
C ASN A 532 -17.34 26.17 17.99
N ILE A 533 -18.48 25.72 17.44
CA ILE A 533 -19.12 26.34 16.27
C ILE A 533 -19.60 27.75 16.65
N THR A 534 -19.33 28.74 15.80
CA THR A 534 -19.75 30.14 15.97
C THR A 534 -20.23 30.75 14.66
N GLY A 535 -21.00 31.85 14.73
CA GLY A 535 -21.42 32.59 13.55
C GLY A 535 -22.58 31.97 12.79
N THR A 536 -23.45 31.18 13.43
CA THR A 536 -24.44 30.32 12.73
C THR A 536 -25.86 30.86 12.66
N THR A 537 -26.10 32.09 13.12
CA THR A 537 -27.43 32.73 13.07
C THR A 537 -27.93 32.95 11.64
N GLU A 538 -29.24 33.19 11.47
CA GLU A 538 -29.92 33.38 10.16
C GLU A 538 -29.21 34.34 9.17
N GLN A 539 -28.39 35.28 9.67
CA GLN A 539 -27.69 36.27 8.84
C GLN A 539 -26.43 35.75 8.15
N ASN A 540 -25.88 34.60 8.58
CA ASN A 540 -24.55 34.11 8.23
C ASN A 540 -24.55 32.72 7.57
N ILE A 541 -25.71 32.10 7.35
CA ILE A 541 -25.81 30.76 6.76
C ILE A 541 -25.14 30.75 5.37
N GLY A 542 -24.05 29.99 5.23
CA GLY A 542 -23.27 29.87 4.00
C GLY A 542 -22.27 30.99 3.72
N THR A 543 -21.95 31.85 4.70
CA THR A 543 -20.84 32.80 4.58
C THR A 543 -19.54 32.23 5.19
N LYS A 544 -18.40 32.88 4.91
CA LYS A 544 -17.11 32.54 5.54
C LYS A 544 -17.00 32.95 7.02
N ASP A 545 -18.10 33.37 7.63
CA ASP A 545 -18.15 33.86 9.01
C ASP A 545 -18.49 32.73 10.02
N VAL A 546 -18.68 31.49 9.54
CA VAL A 546 -18.84 30.28 10.37
C VAL A 546 -17.46 29.67 10.65
N GLU A 547 -17.02 29.74 11.91
CA GLU A 547 -15.81 29.06 12.40
C GLU A 547 -16.20 27.87 13.29
N ALA A 548 -15.51 26.74 13.14
CA ALA A 548 -15.64 25.56 14.02
C ALA A 548 -14.34 24.74 14.04
N ASP A 549 -14.04 24.11 15.16
CA ASP A 549 -13.04 23.03 15.26
C ASP A 549 -13.67 21.73 14.73
N TYR A 550 -12.90 20.89 14.03
CA TYR A 550 -13.38 19.58 13.56
C TYR A 550 -12.38 18.43 13.76
N THR A 551 -12.90 17.19 13.88
CA THR A 551 -12.17 15.92 13.73
C THR A 551 -13.03 14.88 12.99
N ALA A 552 -12.68 14.48 11.77
CA ALA A 552 -13.46 13.49 11.02
C ALA A 552 -12.66 12.19 10.83
N THR A 553 -13.24 11.05 11.20
CA THR A 553 -12.69 9.71 10.94
C THR A 553 -13.55 8.99 9.91
N PHE A 554 -12.93 8.39 8.91
CA PHE A 554 -13.56 7.56 7.87
C PHE A 554 -12.92 6.19 7.93
N SER A 555 -13.71 5.14 8.15
CA SER A 555 -13.19 3.78 8.33
C SER A 555 -13.80 2.82 7.31
N PHE A 556 -12.94 2.32 6.44
CA PHE A 556 -13.22 1.26 5.47
C PHE A 556 -12.80 -0.10 6.07
N ALA A 557 -12.67 -1.15 5.25
CA ALA A 557 -12.18 -2.44 5.72
C ALA A 557 -10.72 -2.37 6.20
N ASP A 558 -9.83 -1.88 5.34
CA ASP A 558 -8.36 -1.89 5.56
C ASP A 558 -7.72 -0.49 5.53
N LEU A 559 -8.54 0.56 5.47
CA LEU A 559 -8.15 1.98 5.44
C LEU A 559 -8.92 2.77 6.50
N VAL A 560 -8.21 3.61 7.27
CA VAL A 560 -8.79 4.64 8.13
C VAL A 560 -8.16 5.98 7.80
N ILE A 561 -8.99 6.98 7.48
CA ILE A 561 -8.57 8.37 7.29
C ILE A 561 -9.10 9.17 8.47
N SER A 562 -8.20 9.74 9.27
CA SER A 562 -8.53 10.72 10.31
C SER A 562 -8.13 12.12 9.83
N MET A 563 -8.94 13.12 10.10
CA MET A 563 -8.66 14.52 9.80
C MET A 563 -9.00 15.36 11.02
N ASN A 564 -8.28 16.42 11.31
CA ASN A 564 -8.65 17.41 12.31
C ASN A 564 -8.12 18.80 11.95
N GLY A 565 -8.83 19.83 12.38
CA GLY A 565 -8.45 21.20 12.09
C GLY A 565 -9.57 22.16 12.41
N LYS A 566 -9.68 23.22 11.61
CA LYS A 566 -10.79 24.17 11.68
C LYS A 566 -11.34 24.48 10.31
N ILE A 567 -12.65 24.73 10.25
CA ILE A 567 -13.30 25.15 9.01
C ILE A 567 -12.71 26.52 8.60
N TYR A 568 -12.30 26.64 7.34
CA TYR A 568 -11.69 27.82 6.72
C TYR A 568 -10.33 28.28 7.27
N GLU A 569 -9.70 27.60 8.25
CA GLU A 569 -8.29 27.88 8.57
C GLU A 569 -7.34 27.22 7.55
N ASN A 570 -6.22 27.90 7.32
CA ASN A 570 -5.15 27.48 6.40
C ASN A 570 -4.36 26.26 6.89
N ASN A 571 -4.55 25.84 8.14
CA ASN A 571 -3.77 24.80 8.79
C ASN A 571 -4.67 23.63 9.18
N GLN A 572 -4.34 22.44 8.70
CA GLN A 572 -5.09 21.20 8.93
C GLN A 572 -4.13 20.06 9.28
N SER A 573 -4.63 19.03 9.93
CA SER A 573 -3.89 17.81 10.24
C SER A 573 -4.70 16.58 9.84
N PHE A 574 -4.01 15.50 9.51
CA PHE A 574 -4.64 14.25 9.15
C PHE A 574 -3.78 13.05 9.54
N ALA A 575 -4.34 11.86 9.46
CA ALA A 575 -3.63 10.60 9.54
C ALA A 575 -4.28 9.62 8.57
N VAL A 576 -3.48 8.90 7.80
CA VAL A 576 -3.92 7.80 6.96
C VAL A 576 -3.32 6.51 7.51
N THR A 577 -4.18 5.62 7.99
CA THR A 577 -3.80 4.30 8.50
C THR A 577 -4.26 3.25 7.51
N ALA A 578 -3.34 2.46 6.96
CA ALA A 578 -3.67 1.33 6.10
C ALA A 578 -2.62 0.22 6.25
N GLY A 579 -3.04 -1.04 6.13
CA GLY A 579 -2.13 -2.20 6.26
C GLY A 579 -1.44 -2.34 7.63
N GLY A 580 -1.91 -1.64 8.66
CA GLY A 580 -1.25 -1.53 9.98
C GLY A 580 -0.24 -0.39 10.11
N ASN A 581 0.12 0.25 9.01
CA ASN A 581 0.99 1.43 8.96
C ASN A 581 0.17 2.71 9.16
N THR A 582 0.80 3.82 9.55
CA THR A 582 0.13 5.13 9.67
C THR A 582 1.05 6.28 9.30
N ILE A 583 0.61 7.11 8.35
CA ILE A 583 1.25 8.38 7.99
C ILE A 583 0.43 9.52 8.57
N TRP A 584 1.06 10.37 9.37
CA TRP A 584 0.50 11.62 9.87
C TRP A 584 0.81 12.75 8.89
N GLY A 585 -0.17 13.59 8.62
CA GLY A 585 -0.06 14.74 7.73
C GLY A 585 -0.38 16.05 8.42
N THR A 586 0.26 17.14 8.01
CA THR A 586 -0.27 18.50 8.21
C THR A 586 -0.16 19.30 6.92
N VAL A 587 -1.15 20.17 6.69
CA VAL A 587 -1.22 21.11 5.56
C VAL A 587 -1.13 22.51 6.13
N SER A 588 -0.37 23.41 5.48
CA SER A 588 -0.23 24.82 5.87
C SER A 588 -0.18 25.73 4.65
N ARG A 589 -1.21 26.57 4.47
CA ARG A 589 -1.34 27.47 3.31
C ARG A 589 -0.80 28.88 3.57
N GLU A 590 0.09 29.39 2.71
CA GLU A 590 0.51 30.80 2.66
C GLU A 590 0.28 31.39 1.25
N GLY A 591 -0.89 32.01 1.06
CA GLY A 591 -1.29 32.56 -0.25
C GLY A 591 -1.71 31.45 -1.21
N ASP A 592 -1.03 31.37 -2.35
CA ASP A 592 -1.21 30.33 -3.37
C ASP A 592 -0.19 29.18 -3.21
N ILE A 593 0.49 29.06 -2.06
CA ILE A 593 1.45 28.00 -1.77
C ILE A 593 0.95 27.16 -0.59
N ASP A 594 0.94 25.84 -0.76
CA ASP A 594 0.75 24.87 0.32
C ASP A 594 2.09 24.25 0.73
N THR A 595 2.26 24.09 2.03
CA THR A 595 3.35 23.31 2.63
C THR A 595 2.74 22.13 3.36
N ASP A 596 2.95 20.94 2.82
CA ASP A 596 2.46 19.70 3.41
C ASP A 596 3.62 18.98 4.10
N THR A 597 3.36 18.38 5.25
CA THR A 597 4.35 17.56 5.98
C THR A 597 3.76 16.20 6.27
N LEU A 598 4.44 15.13 5.83
CA LEU A 598 4.08 13.74 6.04
C LEU A 598 5.11 13.08 6.97
N THR A 599 4.67 12.34 7.98
CA THR A 599 5.57 11.71 8.96
C THR A 599 5.02 10.43 9.59
N ASP A 600 5.92 9.48 9.86
CA ASP A 600 5.72 8.28 10.69
C ASP A 600 6.16 8.49 12.16
N MET A 601 6.38 9.74 12.57
CA MET A 601 7.02 10.20 13.81
C MET A 601 8.56 10.08 13.87
N THR A 602 9.21 9.46 12.89
CA THR A 602 10.67 9.27 12.82
C THR A 602 11.27 10.12 11.68
N THR A 603 10.76 9.91 10.47
CA THR A 603 11.07 10.65 9.24
C THR A 603 9.98 11.68 8.97
N THR A 604 10.36 12.84 8.43
CA THR A 604 9.42 13.87 7.94
C THR A 604 9.74 14.23 6.50
N LEU A 605 8.82 13.92 5.60
CA LEU A 605 8.77 14.46 4.23
C LEU A 605 8.03 15.80 4.27
N THR A 606 8.65 16.85 3.77
CA THR A 606 7.99 18.15 3.51
C THR A 606 7.81 18.32 2.01
N LEU A 607 6.61 18.71 1.58
CA LEU A 607 6.24 19.00 0.21
C LEU A 607 5.89 20.49 0.10
N ILE A 608 6.26 21.11 -1.02
CA ILE A 608 5.88 22.48 -1.36
C ILE A 608 5.09 22.43 -2.67
N LEU A 609 3.84 22.91 -2.66
CA LEU A 609 2.95 22.93 -3.81
C LEU A 609 2.60 24.37 -4.21
N ASP A 610 2.58 24.66 -5.51
CA ASP A 610 2.14 25.94 -6.08
C ASP A 610 0.73 25.77 -6.67
N LEU A 611 -0.26 26.40 -6.04
CA LEU A 611 -1.68 26.34 -6.38
C LEU A 611 -2.12 27.43 -7.38
N SER A 612 -1.18 28.21 -7.94
CA SER A 612 -1.54 29.39 -8.74
C SER A 612 -2.14 29.09 -10.12
N GLU A 613 -1.98 27.87 -10.64
CA GLU A 613 -2.70 27.36 -11.83
C GLU A 613 -3.51 26.08 -11.54
N ASN A 614 -2.86 24.94 -11.32
CA ASN A 614 -3.53 23.64 -11.13
C ASN A 614 -3.22 22.94 -9.80
N GLY A 615 -2.19 23.38 -9.07
CA GLY A 615 -1.49 22.54 -8.10
C GLY A 615 -0.33 21.83 -8.80
N GLU A 616 0.88 22.34 -8.59
CA GLU A 616 2.12 21.70 -9.07
C GLU A 616 3.06 21.47 -7.89
N LEU A 617 3.59 20.25 -7.75
CA LEU A 617 4.65 19.96 -6.80
C LEU A 617 5.93 20.71 -7.20
N VAL A 618 6.38 21.65 -6.35
CA VAL A 618 7.60 22.44 -6.58
C VAL A 618 8.84 21.70 -6.09
N SER A 619 8.73 21.01 -4.96
CA SER A 619 9.82 20.24 -4.36
C SER A 619 9.33 19.40 -3.19
N GLY A 620 9.93 18.22 -2.99
CA GLY A 620 9.89 17.52 -1.70
C GLY A 620 11.27 17.41 -1.06
N ASN A 621 11.34 17.36 0.27
CA ASN A 621 12.56 17.06 1.02
C ASN A 621 12.28 16.18 2.24
N PHE A 622 13.10 15.15 2.42
CA PHE A 622 13.02 14.22 3.54
C PHE A 622 14.02 14.63 4.61
N THR A 623 13.57 14.60 5.86
CA THR A 623 14.41 14.90 7.01
C THR A 623 14.24 13.88 8.13
N VAL A 624 15.35 13.53 8.76
CA VAL A 624 15.38 12.64 9.93
C VAL A 624 16.22 13.32 11.01
N ALA A 625 15.66 13.48 12.21
CA ALA A 625 16.27 14.24 13.32
C ALA A 625 16.76 15.67 12.97
N GLY A 626 16.28 16.25 11.86
CA GLY A 626 16.69 17.57 11.35
C GLY A 626 17.87 17.57 10.36
N GLU A 627 18.33 16.40 9.91
CA GLU A 627 19.26 16.22 8.79
C GLU A 627 18.48 15.90 7.52
N GLU A 628 18.86 16.50 6.39
CA GLU A 628 18.27 16.21 5.07
C GLU A 628 18.87 14.93 4.50
N THR A 629 18.01 13.94 4.24
CA THR A 629 18.41 12.57 3.86
C THR A 629 18.08 12.24 2.41
N ALA A 630 17.09 12.92 1.84
CA ALA A 630 16.72 12.82 0.43
C ALA A 630 15.96 14.08 -0.04
N THR A 631 15.90 14.29 -1.34
CA THR A 631 15.01 15.26 -2.01
C THR A 631 14.08 14.55 -2.98
N MET A 632 13.00 15.22 -3.41
CA MET A 632 12.06 14.71 -4.40
C MET A 632 11.76 15.77 -5.46
N ASP A 633 11.73 15.35 -6.72
CA ASP A 633 11.37 16.22 -7.85
C ASP A 633 9.86 16.24 -8.15
N ASP A 634 9.47 17.01 -9.16
CA ASP A 634 8.09 17.19 -9.63
C ASP A 634 7.50 15.94 -10.31
N GLN A 635 8.29 14.90 -10.55
CA GLN A 635 7.84 13.60 -11.06
C GLN A 635 7.74 12.53 -9.97
N GLY A 636 8.05 12.87 -8.71
CA GLY A 636 8.03 11.92 -7.60
C GLY A 636 9.25 11.03 -7.46
N VAL A 637 10.34 11.34 -8.15
CA VAL A 637 11.60 10.62 -8.00
C VAL A 637 12.30 11.13 -6.74
N VAL A 638 12.51 10.23 -5.78
CA VAL A 638 13.28 10.47 -4.57
C VAL A 638 14.76 10.27 -4.87
N TYR A 639 15.59 11.27 -4.56
CA TYR A 639 17.05 11.25 -4.67
C TYR A 639 17.65 11.24 -3.27
N TYR A 640 18.25 10.13 -2.86
CA TYR A 640 18.87 9.95 -1.55
C TYR A 640 20.25 10.60 -1.45
N SER A 641 20.70 10.86 -0.23
CA SER A 641 22.00 11.47 0.07
C SER A 641 23.22 10.61 -0.30
N ASP A 642 23.04 9.30 -0.49
CA ASP A 642 24.03 8.38 -1.07
C ASP A 642 24.13 8.49 -2.61
N GLY A 643 23.22 9.24 -3.24
CA GLY A 643 23.13 9.42 -4.69
C GLY A 643 22.30 8.35 -5.41
N SER A 644 21.63 7.46 -4.69
CA SER A 644 20.65 6.52 -5.21
C SER A 644 19.27 7.16 -5.41
N ILE A 645 18.41 6.49 -6.19
CA ILE A 645 17.03 6.95 -6.42
C ILE A 645 15.99 5.85 -6.15
N GLN A 646 14.77 6.29 -5.85
CA GLN A 646 13.57 5.45 -5.79
C GLN A 646 12.38 6.27 -6.32
N SER A 647 11.49 5.66 -7.12
CA SER A 647 10.20 6.29 -7.43
C SER A 647 9.23 6.08 -6.28
N LEU A 648 8.46 7.10 -5.94
CA LEU A 648 7.18 6.92 -5.27
C LEU A 648 6.09 6.54 -6.30
N PRO A 649 4.96 5.92 -5.88
CA PRO A 649 3.85 5.63 -6.77
C PRO A 649 3.29 6.91 -7.40
N ALA A 650 2.98 6.86 -8.70
CA ALA A 650 2.50 8.01 -9.47
C ALA A 650 1.24 8.67 -8.88
N ALA A 651 0.47 7.93 -8.06
CA ALA A 651 -0.73 8.40 -7.39
C ALA A 651 -0.55 9.57 -6.40
N ILE A 652 0.68 9.89 -5.97
CA ILE A 652 0.92 11.08 -5.14
C ILE A 652 0.77 12.38 -5.95
N PHE A 653 0.95 12.33 -7.28
CA PHE A 653 1.26 13.49 -8.13
C PHE A 653 0.18 13.80 -9.18
#